data_AF-A0A7R9I9P2-F1
#
_entry.id   AF-A0A7R9I9P2-F1
#
_cell.length_a   1.000
_cell.length_b   1.000
_cell.length_c   1.000
_cell.angle_alpha   90.00
_cell.angle_beta   90.00
_cell.angle_gamma   90.00
#
_symmetry.space_group_name_H-M   'P 1'
#
loop_
_entity.id
_entity.type
_entity.pdbx_description
1 polymer ?
#
loop_
_entity_poly.entity_id
_entity_poly.type
_entity_poly.pdbx_seq_one_letter_code
_entity_poly.pdbx_strand_id
1 'polypeptide(L)'
;MVALCYKLLTLCGCQENLVESKHHKLARSLRSGVSDKDLKPNAMMRDVLNTLVAYPPTTQLTTEEQDLVWKFRFYLSNQKKLLATVCDYECWQALTKFLKCVNWRLSGEARQALDLLQQWAPMDVEDALELLSSNFTHPAVRRYAVTRLKQAPDEDLLLYLVQLVQALKYENFDEIHEGYNRLFPGRETPVPPLAVEETQIERTMGKEREGREATVDPAAIKKSTSFQQGSRGENIPLARSSSLVESLTTAMTPLDNTSTASHMDLATFLIQRACQNSTLANYFYWYLLIECEDQEPAVKQDSKVRDMYLTTLLKGDTEWQRRRAFLTRQQTFIDKLVKLVKKVARESGNRKKKTERLQALLADPEAFKMNFASFEPMPFPLDPDVHIKGIIPDKATLFKSAMMPSRLSFLTTEGTEYVAIFKHGDDLRQDQLILQMITLMDKLLRRENLDLKLTPYRVLATSTKHGFLQFIESLPVAEVLATEGSIQNFFRKHHPSETGPYGIASEVMDTYVRSCAGYCVITYLLGVGDRHLDNLLLTTSGKLFHIDFGYILGRDPKPLPPPMKLSKEMVEAMGGVTSEHYQEFRKQCYTAFLHLRRHANLMLNLFSLMVDASVPDIALEPDKAVKKVQDKLRLDLGDEEAVHFMQNLLDLSVTAVMAALVEQLHKFAQYWRK
;
A
#
# COMPACT_ATOMS: atom_id res chain seq x y z
N MET A 1 14.03 -38.28 18.70
CA MET A 1 15.07 -37.54 17.93
C MET A 1 14.80 -37.51 16.43
N VAL A 2 14.54 -38.63 15.76
CA VAL A 2 14.27 -38.66 14.29
C VAL A 2 13.02 -37.88 13.87
N ALA A 3 11.94 -37.92 14.66
CA ALA A 3 10.73 -37.11 14.43
C ALA A 3 10.94 -35.60 14.69
N LEU A 4 11.92 -35.23 15.53
CA LEU A 4 12.28 -33.83 15.78
C LEU A 4 13.15 -33.29 14.63
N CYS A 5 14.04 -34.11 14.08
CA CYS A 5 14.78 -33.80 12.85
C CYS A 5 13.85 -33.60 11.65
N TYR A 6 12.83 -34.45 11.48
CA TYR A 6 11.86 -34.29 10.38
C TYR A 6 11.04 -33.00 10.50
N LYS A 7 10.69 -32.58 11.72
CA LYS A 7 9.94 -31.35 11.99
C LYS A 7 10.81 -30.08 11.86
N LEU A 8 12.10 -30.16 12.19
CA LEU A 8 13.09 -29.11 11.93
C LEU A 8 13.44 -28.99 10.44
N LEU A 9 13.41 -30.10 9.68
CA LEU A 9 13.62 -30.13 8.23
C LEU A 9 12.43 -29.61 7.41
N THR A 10 11.20 -29.63 7.95
CA THR A 10 10.02 -29.06 7.27
C THR A 10 9.87 -27.55 7.47
N LEU A 11 10.49 -26.98 8.52
CA LEU A 11 10.46 -25.54 8.82
C LEU A 11 11.51 -24.74 8.04
N CYS A 12 12.48 -25.41 7.41
CA CYS A 12 13.49 -24.82 6.55
C CYS A 12 13.27 -25.41 5.15
N GLY A 13 12.59 -24.69 4.25
CA GLY A 13 12.14 -25.16 2.92
C GLY A 13 13.28 -25.59 1.97
N CYS A 14 13.99 -26.66 2.30
CA CYS A 14 15.16 -27.18 1.62
C CYS A 14 15.15 -28.71 1.67
N GLN A 15 14.16 -29.33 1.03
CA GLN A 15 14.37 -30.65 0.44
C GLN A 15 14.55 -30.45 -1.08
N GLU A 16 15.77 -30.12 -1.51
CA GLU A 16 16.14 -30.33 -2.91
C GLU A 16 16.06 -31.83 -3.19
N ASN A 17 15.19 -32.25 -4.11
CA ASN A 17 15.15 -33.62 -4.56
C ASN A 17 16.51 -33.98 -5.17
N LEU A 18 17.23 -34.93 -4.56
CA LEU A 18 18.59 -35.31 -4.96
C LEU A 18 18.66 -35.82 -6.41
N VAL A 19 17.57 -36.40 -6.92
CA VAL A 19 17.44 -36.84 -8.31
C VAL A 19 17.37 -35.64 -9.25
N GLU A 20 16.54 -34.66 -8.91
CA GLU A 20 16.42 -33.40 -9.67
C GLU A 20 17.72 -32.59 -9.62
N SER A 21 18.36 -32.47 -8.45
CA SER A 21 19.65 -31.78 -8.30
C SER A 21 20.77 -32.43 -9.13
N LYS A 22 20.80 -33.77 -9.22
CA LYS A 22 21.73 -34.50 -10.09
C LYS A 22 21.38 -34.33 -11.57
N HIS A 23 20.10 -34.44 -11.94
CA HIS A 23 19.63 -34.22 -13.31
C HIS A 23 19.98 -32.81 -13.80
N HIS A 24 19.71 -31.80 -12.98
CA HIS A 24 20.01 -30.40 -13.23
C HIS A 24 21.50 -30.14 -13.43
N LYS A 25 22.36 -30.70 -12.55
CA LYS A 25 23.83 -30.60 -12.69
C LYS A 25 24.34 -31.27 -13.98
N LEU A 26 23.71 -32.36 -14.41
CA LEU A 26 24.07 -33.05 -15.66
C LEU A 26 23.58 -32.27 -16.89
N ALA A 27 22.33 -31.79 -16.87
CA ALA A 27 21.72 -31.02 -17.96
C ALA A 27 22.40 -29.65 -18.18
N ARG A 28 22.94 -29.04 -17.11
CA ARG A 28 23.55 -27.70 -17.13
C ARG A 28 25.08 -27.70 -17.07
N SER A 29 25.73 -28.85 -17.32
CA SER A 29 27.18 -28.99 -17.24
C SER A 29 27.90 -27.90 -18.07
N LEU A 30 28.63 -27.02 -17.38
CA LEU A 30 29.34 -25.86 -17.93
C LEU A 30 30.40 -26.21 -18.99
N ARG A 31 30.74 -27.50 -19.17
CA ARG A 31 31.63 -27.97 -20.25
C ARG A 31 31.03 -27.77 -21.65
N SER A 32 29.71 -27.59 -21.76
CA SER A 32 29.01 -27.33 -23.03
C SER A 32 29.00 -25.86 -23.46
N GLY A 33 29.50 -24.94 -22.64
CA GLY A 33 29.25 -23.49 -22.76
C GLY A 33 29.72 -22.79 -24.05
N VAL A 34 30.59 -23.41 -24.87
CA VAL A 34 30.97 -22.86 -26.19
C VAL A 34 29.92 -23.22 -27.26
N SER A 35 29.23 -24.35 -27.13
CA SER A 35 28.20 -24.80 -28.08
C SER A 35 26.85 -24.12 -27.88
N ASP A 36 26.59 -23.55 -26.69
CA ASP A 36 25.29 -22.97 -26.32
C ASP A 36 25.05 -21.58 -26.93
N LYS A 37 26.10 -20.80 -27.21
CA LYS A 37 25.96 -19.40 -27.68
C LYS A 37 25.32 -19.28 -29.06
N ASP A 38 25.57 -20.25 -29.93
CA ASP A 38 25.04 -20.30 -31.29
C ASP A 38 23.76 -21.14 -31.40
N LEU A 39 23.29 -21.70 -30.28
CA LEU A 39 22.15 -22.59 -30.24
C LEU A 39 20.84 -21.83 -30.50
N LYS A 40 20.14 -22.20 -31.58
CA LYS A 40 18.84 -21.64 -31.94
C LYS A 40 17.72 -22.68 -31.78
N PRO A 41 16.59 -22.32 -31.14
CA PRO A 41 15.45 -23.22 -31.05
C PRO A 41 14.82 -23.45 -32.43
N ASN A 42 14.31 -24.67 -32.66
CA ASN A 42 13.46 -24.97 -33.82
C ASN A 42 12.07 -24.33 -33.66
N ALA A 43 11.22 -24.38 -34.69
CA ALA A 43 9.91 -23.71 -34.66
C ALA A 43 9.04 -24.13 -33.46
N MET A 44 8.89 -25.44 -33.23
CA MET A 44 8.12 -25.97 -32.11
C MET A 44 8.67 -25.52 -30.75
N MET A 45 10.00 -25.51 -30.59
CA MET A 45 10.64 -25.10 -29.34
C MET A 45 10.50 -23.59 -29.10
N ARG A 46 10.44 -22.77 -30.17
CA ARG A 46 10.14 -21.33 -30.05
C ARG A 46 8.72 -21.11 -29.54
N ASP A 47 7.75 -21.85 -30.06
CA ASP A 47 6.35 -21.70 -29.64
C ASP A 47 6.19 -22.08 -28.15
N VAL A 48 6.88 -23.14 -27.71
CA VAL A 48 6.95 -23.51 -26.29
C VAL A 48 7.61 -22.40 -25.46
N LEU A 49 8.77 -21.89 -25.87
CA LEU A 49 9.45 -20.80 -25.15
C LEU A 49 8.59 -19.54 -25.05
N ASN A 50 7.90 -19.15 -26.12
CA ASN A 50 7.00 -18.00 -26.11
C ASN A 50 5.84 -18.21 -25.13
N THR A 51 5.29 -19.43 -25.09
CA THR A 51 4.24 -19.79 -24.11
C THR A 51 4.74 -19.68 -22.67
N LEU A 52 5.96 -20.16 -22.39
CA LEU A 52 6.57 -20.07 -21.06
C LEU A 52 6.86 -18.62 -20.64
N VAL A 53 7.30 -17.78 -21.58
CA VAL A 53 7.55 -16.36 -21.33
C VAL A 53 6.24 -15.63 -21.00
N ALA A 54 5.16 -15.98 -21.69
CA ALA A 54 3.82 -15.43 -21.46
C ALA A 54 3.16 -15.90 -20.15
N TYR A 55 3.76 -16.85 -19.43
CA TYR A 55 3.22 -17.27 -18.14
C TYR A 55 3.12 -16.10 -17.15
N PRO A 56 2.01 -16.00 -16.40
CA PRO A 56 1.85 -15.03 -15.33
C PRO A 56 3.02 -15.08 -14.33
N PRO A 57 3.38 -13.94 -13.69
CA PRO A 57 4.49 -13.88 -12.73
C PRO A 57 4.39 -14.88 -11.57
N THR A 58 3.17 -15.24 -11.18
CA THR A 58 2.84 -16.17 -10.10
C THR A 58 3.02 -17.65 -10.46
N THR A 59 3.12 -17.99 -11.76
CA THR A 59 3.25 -19.37 -12.18
C THR A 59 4.66 -19.88 -11.92
N GLN A 60 4.77 -20.98 -11.17
CA GLN A 60 6.04 -21.67 -10.96
C GLN A 60 6.38 -22.52 -12.18
N LEU A 61 7.64 -22.43 -12.63
CA LEU A 61 8.16 -23.23 -13.73
C LEU A 61 8.60 -24.60 -13.21
N THR A 62 8.23 -25.65 -13.93
CA THR A 62 8.73 -27.02 -13.70
C THR A 62 10.23 -27.11 -13.98
N THR A 63 10.90 -28.11 -13.41
CA THR A 63 12.36 -28.30 -13.60
C THR A 63 12.74 -28.45 -15.08
N GLU A 64 11.92 -29.13 -15.88
CA GLU A 64 12.14 -29.29 -17.32
C GLU A 64 12.02 -27.97 -18.08
N GLU A 65 11.01 -27.16 -17.75
CA GLU A 65 10.83 -25.83 -18.33
C GLU A 65 12.00 -24.90 -17.94
N GLN A 66 12.47 -24.98 -16.69
CA GLN A 66 13.62 -24.21 -16.22
C GLN A 66 14.91 -24.58 -16.97
N ASP A 67 15.14 -25.87 -17.19
CA ASP A 67 16.29 -26.37 -17.95
C ASP A 67 16.20 -25.97 -19.43
N LEU A 68 15.00 -25.91 -19.99
CA LEU A 68 14.76 -25.43 -21.35
C LEU A 68 15.08 -23.93 -21.49
N VAL A 69 14.60 -23.10 -20.56
CA VAL A 69 14.90 -21.66 -20.50
C VAL A 69 16.40 -21.43 -20.33
N TRP A 70 17.05 -22.20 -19.45
CA TRP A 70 18.51 -22.14 -19.28
C TRP A 70 19.25 -22.52 -20.56
N LYS A 71 18.86 -23.61 -21.23
CA LYS A 71 19.49 -24.07 -22.48
C LYS A 71 19.48 -23.00 -23.57
N PHE A 72 18.37 -22.26 -23.72
CA PHE A 72 18.22 -21.21 -24.74
C PHE A 72 18.45 -19.78 -24.21
N ARG A 73 19.10 -19.62 -23.05
CA ARG A 73 19.34 -18.31 -22.41
C ARG A 73 20.00 -17.26 -23.31
N PHE A 74 21.00 -17.65 -24.12
CA PHE A 74 21.68 -16.75 -25.07
C PHE A 74 20.81 -16.36 -26.25
N TYR A 75 19.87 -17.24 -26.63
CA TYR A 75 18.87 -16.90 -27.64
C TYR A 75 17.90 -15.86 -27.07
N LEU A 76 17.34 -16.12 -25.89
CA LEU A 76 16.42 -15.23 -25.19
C LEU A 76 17.03 -13.85 -24.91
N SER A 77 18.32 -13.78 -24.55
CA SER A 77 19.03 -12.52 -24.31
C SER A 77 19.20 -11.65 -25.56
N ASN A 78 19.24 -12.27 -26.74
CA ASN A 78 19.55 -11.63 -28.01
C ASN A 78 18.31 -11.32 -28.86
N GLN A 79 17.09 -11.65 -28.41
CA GLN A 79 15.85 -11.47 -29.16
C GLN A 79 15.35 -10.00 -29.24
N LYS A 80 16.23 -9.02 -29.45
CA LYS A 80 15.83 -7.61 -29.70
C LYS A 80 15.03 -7.38 -30.99
N LYS A 81 14.86 -8.40 -31.86
CA LYS A 81 14.42 -8.21 -33.27
C LYS A 81 13.23 -9.02 -33.76
N LEU A 82 12.72 -10.02 -33.03
CA LEU A 82 11.60 -10.85 -33.52
C LEU A 82 10.22 -10.44 -32.98
N LEU A 83 10.19 -9.51 -32.03
CA LEU A 83 8.98 -9.03 -31.32
C LEU A 83 8.61 -7.59 -31.65
N ALA A 84 9.19 -7.02 -32.70
CA ALA A 84 8.91 -5.65 -33.15
C ALA A 84 7.48 -5.47 -33.72
N THR A 85 6.68 -6.54 -33.80
CA THR A 85 5.25 -6.47 -34.17
C THR A 85 4.31 -6.61 -32.98
N VAL A 86 4.79 -7.03 -31.79
CA VAL A 86 3.99 -7.10 -30.56
C VAL A 86 4.91 -6.84 -29.36
N CYS A 87 4.95 -5.56 -28.96
CA CYS A 87 5.34 -5.04 -27.64
C CYS A 87 6.73 -5.39 -27.07
N ASP A 88 7.42 -4.33 -26.63
CA ASP A 88 8.57 -4.34 -25.71
C ASP A 88 8.22 -4.88 -24.30
N TYR A 89 7.42 -5.96 -24.21
CA TYR A 89 6.95 -6.54 -22.95
C TYR A 89 7.39 -8.00 -22.78
N GLU A 90 7.56 -8.74 -23.87
CA GLU A 90 7.91 -10.17 -23.81
C GLU A 90 9.40 -10.42 -23.46
N CYS A 91 10.34 -9.55 -23.84
CA CYS A 91 11.78 -9.71 -23.52
C CYS A 91 12.10 -9.63 -22.00
N TRP A 92 11.33 -8.84 -21.25
CA TRP A 92 11.45 -8.55 -19.82
C TRP A 92 10.90 -9.72 -19.02
N GLN A 93 9.77 -10.26 -19.47
CA GLN A 93 9.20 -11.49 -18.94
C GLN A 93 10.17 -12.67 -19.14
N ALA A 94 10.85 -12.76 -20.28
CA ALA A 94 11.88 -13.76 -20.49
C ALA A 94 13.06 -13.62 -19.50
N LEU A 95 13.45 -12.39 -19.15
CA LEU A 95 14.47 -12.14 -18.13
C LEU A 95 14.01 -12.60 -16.74
N THR A 96 12.79 -12.27 -16.30
CA THR A 96 12.31 -12.70 -14.97
C THR A 96 12.18 -14.22 -14.89
N LYS A 97 11.69 -14.87 -15.95
CA LYS A 97 11.67 -16.34 -16.05
C LYS A 97 13.08 -16.92 -16.02
N PHE A 98 14.04 -16.37 -16.78
CA PHE A 98 15.43 -16.80 -16.75
C PHE A 98 16.03 -16.70 -15.35
N LEU A 99 15.88 -15.56 -14.67
CA LEU A 99 16.43 -15.33 -13.33
C LEU A 99 15.83 -16.28 -12.27
N LYS A 100 14.56 -16.67 -12.41
CA LYS A 100 13.92 -17.70 -11.56
C LYS A 100 14.53 -19.10 -11.75
N CYS A 101 15.10 -19.37 -12.93
CA CYS A 101 15.71 -20.67 -13.24
C CYS A 101 17.15 -20.80 -12.73
N VAL A 102 17.81 -19.70 -12.34
CA VAL A 102 19.24 -19.70 -11.98
C VAL A 102 19.46 -20.30 -10.60
N ASN A 103 20.40 -21.25 -10.48
CA ASN A 103 20.84 -21.69 -9.17
C ASN A 103 21.92 -20.76 -8.60
N TRP A 104 21.50 -19.78 -7.79
CA TRP A 104 22.38 -18.77 -7.19
C TRP A 104 23.42 -19.34 -6.20
N ARG A 105 23.28 -20.59 -5.75
CA ARG A 105 24.28 -21.28 -4.89
C ARG A 105 25.49 -21.74 -5.70
N LEU A 106 25.33 -21.94 -7.01
CA LEU A 106 26.42 -22.36 -7.90
C LEU A 106 27.10 -21.13 -8.49
N SER A 107 28.32 -20.83 -8.03
CA SER A 107 29.06 -19.63 -8.45
C SER A 107 29.27 -19.51 -9.97
N GLY A 108 29.33 -20.65 -10.68
CA GLY A 108 29.45 -20.67 -12.14
C GLY A 108 28.17 -20.22 -12.86
N GLU A 109 27.01 -20.69 -12.42
CA GLU A 109 25.71 -20.26 -12.96
C GLU A 109 25.41 -18.82 -12.59
N ALA A 110 25.64 -18.44 -11.33
CA ALA A 110 25.44 -17.08 -10.84
C ALA A 110 26.27 -16.08 -11.66
N ARG A 111 27.56 -16.34 -11.90
CA ARG A 111 28.42 -15.46 -12.71
C ARG A 111 27.87 -15.29 -14.13
N GLN A 112 27.52 -16.39 -14.80
CA GLN A 112 26.98 -16.33 -16.15
C GLN A 112 25.64 -15.58 -16.22
N ALA A 113 24.77 -15.77 -15.23
CA ALA A 113 23.51 -15.05 -15.13
C ALA A 113 23.73 -13.53 -14.95
N LEU A 114 24.71 -13.12 -14.16
CA LEU A 114 25.05 -11.71 -13.99
C LEU A 114 25.66 -11.08 -15.25
N ASP A 115 26.51 -11.82 -15.96
CA ASP A 115 27.07 -11.36 -17.25
C ASP A 115 25.97 -11.17 -18.30
N LEU A 116 24.96 -12.06 -18.31
CA LEU A 116 23.80 -11.98 -19.20
C LEU A 116 22.84 -10.86 -18.80
N LEU A 117 22.62 -10.64 -17.50
CA LEU A 117 21.76 -9.56 -16.99
C LEU A 117 22.22 -8.18 -17.50
N GLN A 118 23.53 -7.97 -17.63
CA GLN A 118 24.10 -6.73 -18.17
C GLN A 118 23.91 -6.58 -19.69
N GLN A 119 23.76 -7.69 -20.41
CA GLN A 119 23.58 -7.71 -21.87
C GLN A 119 22.11 -7.60 -22.29
N TRP A 120 21.18 -7.93 -21.39
CA TRP A 120 19.75 -7.88 -21.64
C TRP A 120 19.26 -6.47 -21.95
N ALA A 121 18.12 -6.37 -22.64
CA ALA A 121 17.44 -5.10 -22.80
C ALA A 121 17.09 -4.50 -21.43
N PRO A 122 17.19 -3.16 -21.27
CA PRO A 122 16.87 -2.51 -20.00
C PRO A 122 15.38 -2.70 -19.64
N MET A 123 15.12 -3.15 -18.42
CA MET A 123 13.78 -3.48 -17.95
C MET A 123 12.94 -2.23 -17.57
N ASP A 124 11.64 -2.23 -17.78
CA ASP A 124 10.79 -1.12 -17.32
C ASP A 124 10.66 -1.07 -15.79
N VAL A 125 10.29 0.10 -15.26
CA VAL A 125 10.19 0.33 -13.81
C VAL A 125 9.19 -0.64 -13.17
N GLU A 126 8.05 -0.84 -13.83
CA GLU A 126 6.92 -1.65 -13.34
C GLU A 126 7.29 -3.14 -13.23
N ASP A 127 8.05 -3.66 -14.19
CA ASP A 127 8.56 -5.04 -14.17
C ASP A 127 9.71 -5.21 -13.17
N ALA A 128 10.52 -4.17 -12.96
CA ALA A 128 11.62 -4.22 -11.99
C ALA A 128 11.12 -4.40 -10.55
N LEU A 129 9.86 -4.07 -10.25
CA LEU A 129 9.25 -4.36 -8.95
C LEU A 129 9.17 -5.87 -8.67
N GLU A 130 9.00 -6.71 -9.70
CA GLU A 130 9.00 -8.17 -9.54
C GLU A 130 10.33 -8.67 -8.98
N LEU A 131 11.44 -8.06 -9.42
CA LEU A 131 12.81 -8.39 -8.97
C LEU A 131 13.10 -8.00 -7.52
N LEU A 132 12.19 -7.29 -6.86
CA LEU A 132 12.26 -6.96 -5.43
C LEU A 132 11.43 -7.91 -4.54
N SER A 133 10.70 -8.85 -5.14
CA SER A 133 9.94 -9.87 -4.40
C SER A 133 10.84 -10.87 -3.66
N SER A 134 10.23 -11.68 -2.79
CA SER A 134 10.88 -12.76 -2.04
C SER A 134 11.58 -13.81 -2.94
N ASN A 135 11.16 -13.90 -4.21
CA ASN A 135 11.75 -14.82 -5.19
C ASN A 135 13.19 -14.44 -5.58
N PHE A 136 13.59 -13.18 -5.36
CA PHE A 136 14.89 -12.66 -5.79
C PHE A 136 15.63 -12.00 -4.62
N THR A 137 16.47 -12.79 -3.94
CA THR A 137 17.28 -12.33 -2.80
C THR A 137 18.73 -12.03 -3.16
N HIS A 138 19.18 -12.40 -4.37
CA HIS A 138 20.58 -12.18 -4.77
C HIS A 138 20.89 -10.67 -4.90
N PRO A 139 21.90 -10.13 -4.18
CA PRO A 139 22.12 -8.69 -4.09
C PRO A 139 22.30 -7.99 -5.45
N ALA A 140 22.96 -8.61 -6.41
CA ALA A 140 23.17 -7.99 -7.73
C ALA A 140 21.88 -7.84 -8.56
N VAL A 141 20.91 -8.76 -8.40
CA VAL A 141 19.60 -8.67 -9.08
C VAL A 141 18.79 -7.54 -8.47
N ARG A 142 18.77 -7.44 -7.14
CA ARG A 142 18.10 -6.36 -6.42
C ARG A 142 18.70 -4.99 -6.73
N ARG A 143 20.03 -4.89 -6.79
CA ARG A 143 20.72 -3.66 -7.23
C ARG A 143 20.36 -3.28 -8.66
N TYR A 144 20.24 -4.25 -9.58
CA TYR A 144 19.72 -3.99 -10.92
C TYR A 144 18.31 -3.40 -10.86
N ALA A 145 17.40 -4.00 -10.09
CA ALA A 145 16.05 -3.46 -9.89
C ALA A 145 16.05 -2.02 -9.36
N VAL A 146 16.90 -1.71 -8.38
CA VAL A 146 17.10 -0.35 -7.86
C VAL A 146 17.62 0.60 -8.94
N THR A 147 18.52 0.17 -9.83
CA THR A 147 18.96 1.02 -10.96
C THR A 147 17.83 1.36 -11.93
N ARG A 148 16.83 0.49 -12.05
CA ARG A 148 15.63 0.77 -12.85
C ARG A 148 14.69 1.72 -12.10
N LEU A 149 14.45 1.50 -10.80
CA LEU A 149 13.64 2.40 -9.95
C LEU A 149 14.21 3.83 -9.86
N LYS A 150 15.52 4.01 -10.00
CA LYS A 150 16.13 5.35 -10.07
C LYS A 150 15.60 6.22 -11.21
N GLN A 151 15.08 5.60 -12.28
CA GLN A 151 14.52 6.31 -13.44
C GLN A 151 13.06 6.74 -13.22
N ALA A 152 12.39 6.19 -12.20
CA ALA A 152 10.99 6.49 -11.92
C ALA A 152 10.83 7.91 -11.34
N PRO A 153 9.78 8.66 -11.71
CA PRO A 153 9.45 9.91 -11.04
C PRO A 153 8.96 9.66 -9.61
N ASP A 154 9.07 10.68 -8.75
CA ASP A 154 8.69 10.58 -7.33
C ASP A 154 7.20 10.24 -7.14
N GLU A 155 6.34 10.69 -8.06
CA GLU A 155 4.90 10.36 -8.04
C GLU A 155 4.64 8.86 -8.24
N ASP A 156 5.43 8.20 -9.08
CA ASP A 156 5.32 6.75 -9.30
C ASP A 156 5.93 5.99 -8.12
N LEU A 157 7.05 6.47 -7.58
CA LEU A 157 7.64 5.90 -6.36
C LEU A 157 6.68 5.98 -5.17
N LEU A 158 5.93 7.08 -5.03
CA LEU A 158 4.93 7.24 -3.99
C LEU A 158 3.83 6.17 -4.09
N LEU A 159 3.41 5.82 -5.30
CA LEU A 159 2.42 4.78 -5.56
C LEU A 159 2.91 3.37 -5.23
N TYR A 160 4.21 3.13 -5.17
CA TYR A 160 4.79 1.82 -4.85
C TYR A 160 5.44 1.79 -3.46
N LEU A 161 5.45 2.92 -2.74
CA LEU A 161 6.29 3.10 -1.56
C LEU A 161 5.97 2.11 -0.44
N VAL A 162 4.70 1.77 -0.22
CA VAL A 162 4.30 0.75 0.77
C VAL A 162 4.96 -0.60 0.42
N GLN A 163 4.90 -1.00 -0.85
CA GLN A 163 5.47 -2.25 -1.34
C GLN A 163 7.00 -2.23 -1.32
N LEU A 164 7.62 -1.07 -1.61
CA LEU A 164 9.07 -0.91 -1.49
C LEU A 164 9.55 -1.00 -0.04
N VAL A 165 8.76 -0.50 0.92
CA VAL A 165 9.02 -0.70 2.36
C VAL A 165 8.90 -2.18 2.73
N GLN A 166 7.89 -2.91 2.23
CA GLN A 166 7.81 -4.36 2.43
C GLN A 166 9.00 -5.11 1.84
N ALA A 167 9.46 -4.70 0.66
CA ALA A 167 10.58 -5.34 -0.02
C ALA A 167 11.91 -5.23 0.75
N LEU A 168 12.02 -4.33 1.74
CA LEU A 168 13.18 -4.24 2.63
C LEU A 168 13.39 -5.52 3.44
N LYS A 169 12.32 -6.28 3.74
CA LYS A 169 12.40 -7.57 4.45
C LYS A 169 13.27 -8.60 3.75
N TYR A 170 13.47 -8.46 2.44
CA TYR A 170 14.27 -9.37 1.62
C TYR A 170 15.68 -8.85 1.31
N GLU A 171 16.08 -7.71 1.88
CA GLU A 171 17.42 -7.16 1.72
C GLU A 171 18.44 -7.81 2.67
N ASN A 172 19.72 -7.74 2.28
CA ASN A 172 20.82 -8.14 3.16
C ASN A 172 21.20 -6.97 4.09
N PHE A 173 20.59 -6.94 5.28
CA PHE A 173 20.81 -5.87 6.26
C PHE A 173 22.25 -5.75 6.77
N ASP A 174 23.03 -6.84 6.77
CA ASP A 174 24.43 -6.79 7.20
C ASP A 174 25.27 -6.00 6.19
N GLU A 175 25.06 -6.25 4.89
CA GLU A 175 25.68 -5.46 3.81
C GLU A 175 25.25 -3.98 3.86
N ILE A 176 23.97 -3.71 4.10
CA ILE A 176 23.44 -2.35 4.22
C ILE A 176 24.09 -1.62 5.40
N HIS A 177 24.15 -2.27 6.56
CA HIS A 177 24.72 -1.68 7.76
C HIS A 177 26.22 -1.43 7.62
N GLU A 178 26.96 -2.36 7.02
CA GLU A 178 28.37 -2.15 6.68
C GLU A 178 28.56 -0.99 5.70
N GLY A 179 27.75 -0.91 4.64
CA GLY A 179 27.78 0.18 3.67
C GLY A 179 27.52 1.53 4.33
N TYR A 180 26.51 1.59 5.20
CA TYR A 180 26.20 2.78 5.99
C TYR A 180 27.34 3.18 6.94
N ASN A 181 27.93 2.23 7.65
CA ASN A 181 29.06 2.49 8.54
C ASN A 181 30.30 2.97 7.78
N ARG A 182 30.51 2.51 6.53
CA ARG A 182 31.57 3.04 5.65
C ARG A 182 31.32 4.49 5.25
N LEU A 183 30.06 4.87 5.02
CA LEU A 183 29.68 6.26 4.70
C LEU A 183 29.73 7.17 5.93
N PHE A 184 29.51 6.63 7.14
CA PHE A 184 29.49 7.36 8.40
C PHE A 184 30.39 6.73 9.47
N PRO A 185 31.72 6.64 9.27
CA PRO A 185 32.61 5.96 10.19
C PRO A 185 32.69 6.65 11.57
N GLY A 186 32.63 5.85 12.64
CA GLY A 186 33.07 6.25 13.99
C GLY A 186 32.07 7.01 14.89
N ARG A 187 30.76 6.91 14.70
CA ARG A 187 29.78 7.52 15.62
C ARG A 187 28.57 6.64 15.89
N GLU A 188 28.78 5.63 16.74
CA GLU A 188 27.71 5.07 17.57
C GLU A 188 27.27 6.15 18.56
N THR A 189 26.46 7.10 18.11
CA THR A 189 25.47 7.67 19.03
C THR A 189 24.23 6.85 18.77
N PRO A 190 23.76 6.02 19.74
CA PRO A 190 22.37 5.64 19.72
C PRO A 190 21.60 6.95 19.56
N VAL A 191 20.81 7.10 18.50
CA VAL A 191 19.73 8.07 18.56
C VAL A 191 18.98 7.63 19.82
N PRO A 192 18.90 8.45 20.89
CA PRO A 192 18.12 8.04 22.05
C PRO A 192 16.76 7.66 21.47
N PRO A 193 16.23 6.45 21.76
CA PRO A 193 14.91 6.09 21.26
C PRO A 193 14.02 7.29 21.57
N LEU A 194 13.41 7.86 20.53
CA LEU A 194 12.31 8.80 20.72
C LEU A 194 11.43 8.09 21.72
N ALA A 195 11.31 8.65 22.93
CA ALA A 195 10.77 7.92 24.07
C ALA A 195 9.32 7.55 23.76
N VAL A 196 9.14 6.40 23.12
CA VAL A 196 7.92 5.63 23.17
C VAL A 196 7.90 5.20 24.62
N GLU A 197 7.10 5.89 25.45
CA GLU A 197 6.71 5.34 26.73
C GLU A 197 6.07 3.98 26.42
N GLU A 198 6.86 2.91 26.46
CA GLU A 198 6.37 1.54 26.43
C GLU A 198 5.37 1.43 27.58
N THR A 199 4.08 1.44 27.24
CA THR A 199 3.03 1.09 28.19
C THR A 199 3.19 -0.40 28.52
N GLN A 200 4.01 -0.69 29.54
CA GLN A 200 3.89 -1.92 30.31
C GLN A 200 2.56 -1.91 31.05
N ILE A 201 1.47 -2.23 30.35
CA ILE A 201 0.19 -2.57 30.95
C ILE A 201 -0.33 -3.77 30.20
N GLU A 202 0.10 -4.96 30.63
CA GLU A 202 -0.66 -6.21 30.60
C GLU A 202 0.19 -7.32 31.23
N ARG A 203 0.22 -7.36 32.58
CA ARG A 203 0.52 -8.57 33.37
C ARG A 203 0.29 -8.36 34.86
N THR A 204 -0.91 -7.88 35.22
CA THR A 204 -1.43 -8.03 36.59
C THR A 204 -2.94 -7.89 36.57
N MET A 205 -3.63 -8.93 36.11
CA MET A 205 -4.98 -9.29 36.57
C MET A 205 -5.18 -10.78 36.36
N GLY A 206 -4.87 -11.53 37.42
CA GLY A 206 -4.97 -12.98 37.43
C GLY A 206 -4.41 -13.57 38.73
N LYS A 207 -5.00 -13.18 39.87
CA LYS A 207 -5.20 -13.98 41.10
C LYS A 207 -5.40 -13.05 42.30
N GLU A 208 -6.65 -12.75 42.60
CA GLU A 208 -7.05 -12.59 44.00
C GLU A 208 -7.46 -13.98 44.50
N ARG A 209 -6.77 -14.49 45.53
CA ARG A 209 -7.42 -15.01 46.74
C ARG A 209 -6.39 -15.30 47.83
N GLU A 210 -6.76 -14.81 49.01
CA GLU A 210 -6.43 -15.27 50.37
C GLU A 210 -5.10 -14.82 51.01
N GLY A 211 -5.25 -13.93 52.01
CA GLY A 211 -4.81 -14.28 53.35
C GLY A 211 -3.90 -13.32 54.11
N ARG A 212 -4.53 -12.42 54.89
CA ARG A 212 -4.17 -11.99 56.26
C ARG A 212 -2.91 -11.13 56.54
N GLU A 213 -3.25 -9.93 57.02
CA GLU A 213 -2.87 -9.29 58.31
C GLU A 213 -1.52 -8.61 58.55
N ALA A 214 -1.68 -7.49 59.28
CA ALA A 214 -0.76 -6.76 60.17
C ALA A 214 0.09 -5.60 59.60
N THR A 215 -0.51 -4.40 59.69
CA THR A 215 -0.02 -3.18 60.36
C THR A 215 1.50 -3.02 60.63
N VAL A 216 2.07 -1.86 60.27
CA VAL A 216 2.61 -0.82 61.19
C VAL A 216 3.13 0.37 60.36
N ASP A 217 2.81 1.57 60.86
CA ASP A 217 3.12 2.92 60.38
C ASP A 217 4.30 3.51 61.23
N PRO A 218 4.77 4.77 61.11
CA PRO A 218 5.69 5.34 60.11
C PRO A 218 6.92 6.05 60.76
N ALA A 219 7.56 6.94 59.98
CA ALA A 219 8.52 8.01 60.37
C ALA A 219 10.02 7.61 60.31
N ALA A 220 11.03 8.45 60.03
CA ALA A 220 11.13 9.89 59.84
C ALA A 220 12.59 10.27 59.46
N ILE A 221 12.75 11.27 58.56
CA ILE A 221 13.51 12.52 58.82
C ILE A 221 15.07 12.56 58.69
N LYS A 222 15.51 13.49 57.80
CA LYS A 222 16.72 14.38 57.82
C LYS A 222 18.09 13.72 57.54
N LYS A 223 19.11 14.37 56.96
CA LYS A 223 19.47 15.80 56.77
C LYS A 223 20.69 15.87 55.80
N SER A 224 20.81 16.94 54.99
CA SER A 224 21.97 17.87 54.81
C SER A 224 23.38 17.29 54.46
N THR A 225 24.31 17.87 53.69
CA THR A 225 24.75 19.27 53.35
C THR A 225 26.01 19.13 52.45
N SER A 226 26.15 19.75 51.26
CA SER A 226 26.79 21.04 50.89
C SER A 226 28.31 21.06 50.53
N PHE A 227 28.66 21.94 49.54
CA PHE A 227 29.96 22.56 49.14
C PHE A 227 30.89 21.77 48.17
N GLN A 228 31.60 22.33 47.16
CA GLN A 228 31.94 23.71 46.75
C GLN A 228 32.49 23.78 45.28
N GLN A 229 32.21 24.92 44.60
CA GLN A 229 32.88 25.68 43.51
C GLN A 229 34.15 25.20 42.75
N GLY A 230 34.20 25.52 41.44
CA GLY A 230 35.44 25.70 40.66
C GLY A 230 35.22 25.93 39.14
N SER A 231 35.56 27.12 38.64
CA SER A 231 35.44 27.60 37.25
C SER A 231 36.67 27.30 36.37
N ARG A 232 36.49 27.00 35.08
CA ARG A 232 37.36 27.44 33.96
C ARG A 232 36.73 27.07 32.61
N GLY A 233 36.68 28.03 31.69
CA GLY A 233 36.21 27.85 30.32
C GLY A 233 37.32 27.42 29.38
N GLU A 234 36.96 26.68 28.34
CA GLU A 234 37.72 26.54 27.10
C GLU A 234 36.77 26.56 25.90
N ASN A 235 37.02 27.51 25.00
CA ASN A 235 36.45 27.61 23.66
C ASN A 235 37.05 26.51 22.77
N ILE A 236 36.21 25.82 21.99
CA ILE A 236 36.66 24.97 20.87
C ILE A 236 35.94 25.47 19.58
N PRO A 237 36.64 25.62 18.44
CA PRO A 237 36.20 26.48 17.35
C PRO A 237 35.17 25.81 16.43
N LEU A 238 34.23 26.62 15.91
CA LEU A 238 33.45 26.30 14.71
C LEU A 238 34.40 26.13 13.51
N ALA A 239 34.71 24.88 13.14
CA ALA A 239 35.37 24.55 11.88
C ALA A 239 34.31 24.18 10.82
N ARG A 240 34.48 24.79 9.65
CA ARG A 240 33.55 24.88 8.50
C ARG A 240 33.04 23.51 8.01
N SER A 241 31.72 23.39 7.91
CA SER A 241 30.95 22.25 7.42
C SER A 241 30.79 22.21 5.89
N SER A 242 31.71 22.80 5.12
CA SER A 242 31.55 22.93 3.66
C SER A 242 32.02 21.71 2.84
N SER A 243 32.86 20.81 3.39
CA SER A 243 33.42 19.68 2.63
C SER A 243 32.54 18.42 2.58
N LEU A 244 31.57 18.29 3.49
CA LEU A 244 30.69 17.12 3.58
C LEU A 244 29.55 17.16 2.55
N VAL A 245 29.06 18.37 2.25
CA VAL A 245 28.07 18.58 1.18
C VAL A 245 28.70 18.20 -0.15
N GLU A 246 29.94 18.61 -0.43
CA GLU A 246 30.67 18.23 -1.65
C GLU A 246 30.78 16.71 -1.85
N SER A 247 30.96 15.92 -0.79
CA SER A 247 31.11 14.46 -0.95
C SER A 247 29.78 13.75 -1.27
N LEU A 248 28.65 14.33 -0.86
CA LEU A 248 27.30 13.85 -1.17
C LEU A 248 26.74 14.46 -2.48
N THR A 249 27.12 15.70 -2.82
CA THR A 249 26.69 16.40 -4.04
C THR A 249 27.60 16.17 -5.25
N THR A 250 28.85 15.75 -5.08
CA THR A 250 29.70 15.30 -6.22
C THR A 250 29.14 14.01 -6.85
N ALA A 251 28.26 13.30 -6.16
CA ALA A 251 27.42 12.24 -6.73
C ALA A 251 26.18 12.79 -7.50
N MET A 252 26.03 14.11 -7.64
CA MET A 252 24.84 14.78 -8.17
C MET A 252 25.20 15.90 -9.18
N THR A 253 25.90 15.58 -10.28
CA THR A 253 25.81 16.28 -11.59
C THR A 253 26.19 15.29 -12.72
N PRO A 254 25.67 15.43 -13.95
CA PRO A 254 25.90 14.46 -15.01
C PRO A 254 27.29 14.67 -15.61
N LEU A 255 28.25 13.84 -15.20
CA LEU A 255 29.52 13.69 -15.89
C LEU A 255 29.52 12.36 -16.62
N ASP A 256 29.70 12.49 -17.92
CA ASP A 256 29.74 11.42 -18.91
C ASP A 256 30.74 10.31 -18.58
N ASN A 257 30.30 9.12 -18.94
CA ASN A 257 31.05 7.95 -19.39
C ASN A 257 32.00 7.24 -18.42
N THR A 258 31.48 6.06 -18.03
CA THR A 258 32.18 4.79 -17.83
C THR A 258 32.99 4.64 -16.53
N SER A 259 32.38 3.89 -15.60
CA SER A 259 33.01 2.96 -14.61
C SER A 259 32.83 3.21 -13.10
N THR A 260 31.96 4.13 -12.65
CA THR A 260 31.68 4.34 -11.20
C THR A 260 30.20 4.56 -10.86
N ALA A 261 29.28 3.96 -11.61
CA ALA A 261 27.88 3.82 -11.18
C ALA A 261 27.77 2.72 -10.09
N SER A 262 28.32 2.95 -8.90
CA SER A 262 28.38 1.95 -7.83
C SER A 262 27.02 1.76 -7.14
N HIS A 263 26.27 0.75 -7.61
CA HIS A 263 25.61 -0.28 -6.80
C HIS A 263 25.02 0.15 -5.44
N MET A 264 23.91 0.90 -5.48
CA MET A 264 23.10 1.26 -4.31
C MET A 264 22.04 0.19 -4.02
N ASP A 265 21.88 -0.19 -2.75
CA ASP A 265 20.79 -1.04 -2.27
C ASP A 265 19.47 -0.28 -2.11
N LEU A 266 18.37 -1.01 -1.88
CA LEU A 266 17.03 -0.43 -1.78
C LEU A 266 16.88 0.53 -0.59
N ALA A 267 17.43 0.20 0.58
CA ALA A 267 17.31 1.02 1.78
C ALA A 267 18.03 2.37 1.59
N THR A 268 19.26 2.34 1.10
CA THR A 268 20.04 3.54 0.79
C THR A 268 19.34 4.40 -0.27
N PHE A 269 18.76 3.76 -1.31
CA PHE A 269 18.00 4.46 -2.34
C PHE A 269 16.76 5.18 -1.78
N LEU A 270 15.92 4.48 -0.99
CA LEU A 270 14.72 5.06 -0.41
C LEU A 270 15.05 6.21 0.55
N ILE A 271 16.08 6.05 1.38
CA ILE A 271 16.56 7.11 2.28
C ILE A 271 17.01 8.34 1.47
N GLN A 272 17.81 8.15 0.43
CA GLN A 272 18.28 9.26 -0.40
C GLN A 272 17.12 10.01 -1.06
N ARG A 273 16.16 9.28 -1.64
CA ARG A 273 14.97 9.87 -2.28
C ARG A 273 14.09 10.61 -1.27
N ALA A 274 13.86 10.02 -0.09
CA ALA A 274 13.12 10.65 1.00
C ALA A 274 13.80 11.93 1.50
N CYS A 275 15.14 11.97 1.58
CA CYS A 275 15.86 13.19 1.95
C CYS A 275 15.69 14.33 0.93
N GLN A 276 15.34 14.03 -0.33
CA GLN A 276 15.16 15.04 -1.39
C GLN A 276 13.71 15.53 -1.49
N ASN A 277 12.71 14.67 -1.22
CA ASN A 277 11.29 14.99 -1.36
C ASN A 277 10.52 14.89 -0.03
N SER A 278 9.90 15.99 0.43
CA SER A 278 9.23 16.07 1.73
C SER A 278 8.00 15.16 1.83
N THR A 279 7.26 14.98 0.75
CA THR A 279 6.07 14.13 0.70
C THR A 279 6.47 12.66 0.80
N LEU A 280 7.49 12.24 0.02
CA LEU A 280 8.09 10.91 0.17
C LEU A 280 8.66 10.69 1.58
N ALA A 281 9.33 11.70 2.15
CA ALA A 281 9.89 11.64 3.49
C ALA A 281 8.85 11.32 4.57
N ASN A 282 7.68 11.95 4.47
CA ASN A 282 6.57 11.76 5.39
C ASN A 282 6.02 10.33 5.29
N TYR A 283 5.62 9.89 4.09
CA TYR A 283 5.02 8.57 3.94
C TYR A 283 6.01 7.45 4.25
N PHE A 284 7.28 7.59 3.83
CA PHE A 284 8.33 6.62 4.14
C PHE A 284 8.52 6.47 5.65
N TYR A 285 8.52 7.58 6.40
CA TYR A 285 8.61 7.56 7.86
C TYR A 285 7.45 6.78 8.50
N TRP A 286 6.20 7.09 8.12
CA TRP A 286 5.02 6.46 8.71
C TRP A 286 4.91 4.98 8.35
N TYR A 287 5.28 4.59 7.14
CA TYR A 287 5.29 3.18 6.73
C TYR A 287 6.37 2.39 7.47
N LEU A 288 7.58 2.93 7.62
CA LEU A 288 8.63 2.31 8.44
C LEU A 288 8.24 2.18 9.91
N LEU A 289 7.56 3.20 10.46
CA LEU A 289 7.14 3.19 11.86
C LEU A 289 6.18 2.02 12.15
N ILE A 290 5.21 1.80 11.25
CA ILE A 290 4.24 0.70 11.38
C ILE A 290 4.93 -0.66 11.31
N GLU A 291 5.84 -0.87 10.35
CA GLU A 291 6.58 -2.14 10.25
C GLU A 291 7.44 -2.41 11.50
N CYS A 292 7.92 -1.36 12.18
CA CYS A 292 8.62 -1.52 13.46
C CYS A 292 7.69 -1.92 14.62
N GLU A 293 6.39 -1.61 14.56
CA GLU A 293 5.41 -1.97 15.61
C GLU A 293 4.91 -3.41 15.50
N ASP A 294 4.90 -3.95 14.29
CA ASP A 294 4.26 -5.23 13.94
C ASP A 294 5.15 -6.46 14.25
N GLN A 295 6.38 -6.25 14.75
CA GLN A 295 7.37 -7.29 14.94
C GLN A 295 7.26 -8.00 16.31
N GLU A 296 7.27 -9.34 16.28
CA GLU A 296 7.71 -10.12 17.43
C GLU A 296 9.17 -9.76 17.77
N PRO A 297 9.58 -9.75 19.05
CA PRO A 297 10.88 -9.23 19.52
C PRO A 297 12.15 -9.85 18.91
N ALA A 298 12.02 -10.86 18.04
CA ALA A 298 13.12 -11.58 17.40
C ALA A 298 13.64 -10.96 16.08
N VAL A 299 12.86 -10.16 15.35
CA VAL A 299 13.24 -9.68 13.99
C VAL A 299 13.56 -8.19 14.00
N LYS A 300 14.70 -7.76 14.58
CA LYS A 300 15.07 -6.34 14.75
C LYS A 300 15.49 -5.57 13.47
N GLN A 301 15.11 -6.02 12.28
CA GLN A 301 15.71 -5.55 11.02
C GLN A 301 15.19 -4.17 10.59
N ASP A 302 13.87 -3.93 10.64
CA ASP A 302 13.27 -2.66 10.18
C ASP A 302 13.59 -1.47 11.09
N SER A 303 13.80 -1.70 12.39
CA SER A 303 14.28 -0.66 13.31
C SER A 303 15.63 -0.11 12.86
N LYS A 304 16.53 -0.94 12.30
CA LYS A 304 17.83 -0.48 11.82
C LYS A 304 17.69 0.52 10.67
N VAL A 305 16.80 0.26 9.71
CA VAL A 305 16.57 1.16 8.57
C VAL A 305 15.91 2.46 9.01
N ARG A 306 14.93 2.39 9.92
CA ARG A 306 14.34 3.59 10.54
C ARG A 306 15.41 4.42 11.25
N ASP A 307 16.27 3.79 12.04
CA ASP A 307 17.31 4.48 12.80
C ASP A 307 18.38 5.06 11.85
N MET A 308 18.74 4.36 10.78
CA MET A 308 19.59 4.87 9.70
C MET A 308 18.97 6.11 9.03
N TYR A 309 17.68 6.06 8.70
CA TYR A 309 16.96 7.18 8.08
C TYR A 309 16.94 8.42 8.99
N LEU A 310 16.53 8.25 10.26
CA LEU A 310 16.51 9.35 11.23
C LEU A 310 17.90 9.91 11.52
N THR A 311 18.93 9.05 11.54
CA THR A 311 20.32 9.49 11.71
C THR A 311 20.82 10.25 10.48
N THR A 312 20.44 9.82 9.28
CA THR A 312 20.78 10.51 8.02
C THR A 312 20.17 11.91 8.01
N LEU A 313 18.90 12.06 8.39
CA LEU A 313 18.26 13.38 8.48
C LEU A 313 18.91 14.28 9.54
N LEU A 314 19.36 13.72 10.67
CA LEU A 314 20.07 14.46 11.70
C LEU A 314 21.43 15.00 11.22
N LYS A 315 22.18 14.15 10.52
CA LYS A 315 23.53 14.48 10.02
C LYS A 315 23.50 15.31 8.73
N GLY A 316 22.31 15.46 8.13
CA GLY A 316 22.09 16.22 6.91
C GLY A 316 22.24 17.72 7.05
N ASP A 317 21.88 18.41 5.97
CA ASP A 317 21.80 19.86 5.94
C ASP A 317 20.65 20.40 6.82
N THR A 318 20.49 21.71 6.83
CA THR A 318 19.44 22.39 7.60
C THR A 318 18.03 21.97 7.20
N GLU A 319 17.80 21.64 5.92
CA GLU A 319 16.49 21.19 5.44
C GLU A 319 16.17 19.78 5.92
N TRP A 320 17.14 18.87 5.94
CA TRP A 320 16.96 17.51 6.44
C TRP A 320 16.71 17.48 7.95
N GLN A 321 17.45 18.32 8.69
CA GLN A 321 17.23 18.50 10.12
C GLN A 321 15.85 19.09 10.42
N ARG A 322 15.39 20.06 9.62
CA ARG A 322 14.03 20.61 9.70
C ARG A 322 12.99 19.53 9.42
N ARG A 323 13.17 18.70 8.39
CA ARG A 323 12.27 17.56 8.10
C ARG A 323 12.19 16.59 9.28
N ARG A 324 13.32 16.24 9.89
CA ARG A 324 13.34 15.41 11.11
C ARG A 324 12.53 16.04 12.23
N ALA A 325 12.68 17.35 12.47
CA ALA A 325 11.94 18.06 13.50
C ALA A 325 10.41 18.01 13.23
N PHE A 326 9.98 18.16 11.97
CA PHE A 326 8.57 17.99 11.61
C PHE A 326 8.06 16.57 11.87
N LEU A 327 8.79 15.53 11.48
CA LEU A 327 8.39 14.14 11.75
C LEU A 327 8.25 13.88 13.26
N THR A 328 9.19 14.37 14.08
CA THR A 328 9.11 14.26 15.55
C THR A 328 7.90 15.00 16.12
N ARG A 329 7.59 16.19 15.59
CA ARG A 329 6.42 16.95 16.01
C ARG A 329 5.12 16.24 15.62
N GLN A 330 5.04 15.70 14.41
CA GLN A 330 3.91 14.90 13.96
C GLN A 330 3.69 13.68 14.86
N GLN A 331 4.73 12.90 15.16
CA GLN A 331 4.64 11.75 16.07
C GLN A 331 4.12 12.17 17.46
N THR A 332 4.69 13.24 18.03
CA THR A 332 4.23 13.79 19.31
C THR A 332 2.75 14.18 19.27
N PHE A 333 2.31 14.84 18.19
CA PHE A 333 0.91 15.20 18.00
C PHE A 333 -0.01 13.96 17.96
N ILE A 334 0.38 12.91 17.23
CA ILE A 334 -0.39 11.65 17.16
C ILE A 334 -0.47 10.97 18.52
N ASP A 335 0.65 10.84 19.23
CA ASP A 335 0.68 10.22 20.56
C ASP A 335 -0.27 10.91 21.55
N LYS A 336 -0.32 12.25 21.51
CA LYS A 336 -1.22 13.04 22.34
C LYS A 336 -2.67 12.90 21.89
N LEU A 337 -2.94 12.90 20.58
CA LEU A 337 -4.28 12.71 20.05
C LEU A 337 -4.84 11.33 20.41
N VAL A 338 -4.02 10.28 20.33
CA VAL A 338 -4.37 8.92 20.77
C VAL A 338 -4.72 8.91 22.26
N LYS A 339 -3.91 9.54 23.12
CA LYS A 339 -4.20 9.66 24.56
C LYS A 339 -5.53 10.39 24.80
N LEU A 340 -5.84 11.43 24.02
CA LEU A 340 -7.11 12.15 24.08
C LEU A 340 -8.30 11.27 23.68
N VAL A 341 -8.23 10.62 22.52
CA VAL A 341 -9.31 9.76 22.00
C VAL A 341 -9.55 8.55 22.90
N LYS A 342 -8.50 7.96 23.48
CA LYS A 342 -8.64 6.90 24.51
C LYS A 342 -9.42 7.40 25.74
N LYS A 343 -9.19 8.64 26.18
CA LYS A 343 -9.93 9.26 27.29
C LYS A 343 -11.40 9.48 26.94
N VAL A 344 -11.70 9.93 25.72
CA VAL A 344 -13.08 10.07 25.20
C VAL A 344 -13.78 8.71 25.08
N ALA A 345 -13.08 7.68 24.60
CA ALA A 345 -13.63 6.34 24.46
C ALA A 345 -14.07 5.74 25.81
N ARG A 346 -13.27 5.98 26.86
CA ARG A 346 -13.54 5.56 28.26
C ARG A 346 -14.66 6.34 28.95
N GLU A 347 -15.04 7.51 28.44
CA GLU A 347 -16.15 8.29 28.99
C GLU A 347 -17.45 7.47 28.92
N SER A 348 -18.20 7.42 30.01
CA SER A 348 -19.51 6.76 30.04
C SER A 348 -20.58 7.70 29.51
N GLY A 349 -21.54 7.15 28.75
CA GLY A 349 -22.68 7.88 28.23
C GLY A 349 -22.84 7.77 26.71
N ASN A 350 -23.82 8.51 26.20
CA ASN A 350 -24.19 8.49 24.80
C ASN A 350 -23.19 9.27 23.92
N ARG A 351 -23.32 9.12 22.59
CA ARG A 351 -22.48 9.78 21.60
C ARG A 351 -22.40 11.31 21.77
N LYS A 352 -23.51 11.95 22.18
CA LYS A 352 -23.57 13.40 22.42
C LYS A 352 -22.63 13.81 23.55
N LYS A 353 -22.72 13.16 24.71
CA LYS A 353 -21.84 13.41 25.86
C LYS A 353 -20.37 13.14 25.52
N LYS A 354 -20.08 12.07 24.77
CA LYS A 354 -18.72 11.79 24.28
C LYS A 354 -18.20 12.86 23.32
N THR A 355 -19.07 13.42 22.48
CA THR A 355 -18.74 14.53 21.58
C THR A 355 -18.43 15.79 22.37
N GLU A 356 -19.27 16.19 23.33
CA GLU A 356 -19.02 17.34 24.21
C GLU A 356 -17.68 17.18 24.96
N ARG A 357 -17.38 15.96 25.43
CA ARG A 357 -16.11 15.64 26.08
C ARG A 357 -14.91 15.77 25.14
N LEU A 358 -15.03 15.31 23.88
CA LEU A 358 -14.02 15.48 22.84
C LEU A 358 -13.73 16.97 22.61
N GLN A 359 -14.77 17.77 22.41
CA GLN A 359 -14.66 19.22 22.17
C GLN A 359 -13.98 19.93 23.36
N ALA A 360 -14.41 19.62 24.59
CA ALA A 360 -13.81 20.18 25.81
C ALA A 360 -12.33 19.83 25.96
N LEU A 361 -11.92 18.59 25.67
CA LEU A 361 -10.51 18.17 25.76
C LEU A 361 -9.64 18.76 24.65
N LEU A 362 -10.21 19.04 23.47
CA LEU A 362 -9.50 19.71 22.38
C LEU A 362 -9.31 21.21 22.69
N ALA A 363 -10.25 21.82 23.40
CA ALA A 363 -10.19 23.23 23.79
C ALA A 363 -9.29 23.50 25.01
N ASP A 364 -8.98 22.48 25.83
CA ASP A 364 -8.17 22.59 27.06
C ASP A 364 -6.66 22.43 26.77
N PRO A 365 -5.84 23.49 26.84
CA PRO A 365 -4.41 23.43 26.56
C PRO A 365 -3.60 22.62 27.59
N GLU A 366 -4.10 22.52 28.83
CA GLU A 366 -3.37 21.91 29.94
C GLU A 366 -3.59 20.39 30.01
N ALA A 367 -4.67 19.88 29.41
CA ALA A 367 -5.07 18.48 29.51
C ALA A 367 -4.00 17.47 29.04
N PHE A 368 -3.20 17.82 28.03
CA PHE A 368 -2.22 16.92 27.40
C PHE A 368 -0.81 17.50 27.26
N LYS A 369 -0.53 18.67 27.85
CA LYS A 369 0.69 19.47 27.60
C LYS A 369 0.87 19.82 26.11
N MET A 370 -0.24 20.01 25.41
CA MET A 370 -0.30 20.40 24.00
C MET A 370 -1.62 21.12 23.76
N ASN A 371 -1.56 22.31 23.18
CA ASN A 371 -2.74 23.03 22.75
C ASN A 371 -3.19 22.51 21.38
N PHE A 372 -4.25 21.69 21.35
CA PHE A 372 -4.79 21.18 20.09
C PHE A 372 -5.49 22.26 19.26
N ALA A 373 -6.03 23.31 19.89
CA ALA A 373 -6.69 24.41 19.19
C ALA A 373 -5.70 25.32 18.44
N SER A 374 -4.46 25.42 18.92
CA SER A 374 -3.40 26.21 18.28
C SER A 374 -2.02 25.66 18.62
N PHE A 375 -1.30 25.16 17.62
CA PHE A 375 0.07 24.68 17.73
C PHE A 375 0.93 25.22 16.59
N GLU A 376 2.25 25.11 16.74
CA GLU A 376 3.20 25.57 15.72
C GLU A 376 2.97 24.79 14.41
N PRO A 377 2.88 25.47 13.24
CA PRO A 377 2.57 24.81 11.98
C PRO A 377 3.43 23.59 11.67
N MET A 378 2.81 22.56 11.12
CA MET A 378 3.50 21.37 10.64
C MET A 378 2.77 20.79 9.42
N PRO A 379 3.49 20.10 8.52
CA PRO A 379 2.86 19.28 7.48
C PRO A 379 1.91 18.26 8.11
N PHE A 380 0.73 18.08 7.52
CA PHE A 380 -0.24 17.11 8.02
C PHE A 380 0.21 15.68 7.65
N PRO A 381 0.26 14.71 8.59
CA PRO A 381 0.69 13.35 8.27
C PRO A 381 -0.04 12.72 7.09
N LEU A 382 -1.37 12.88 7.03
CA LEU A 382 -2.21 12.32 5.97
C LEU A 382 -1.94 12.97 4.59
N ASP A 383 -1.66 14.27 4.58
CA ASP A 383 -1.43 15.07 3.37
C ASP A 383 -0.29 16.09 3.62
N PRO A 384 0.96 15.73 3.28
CA PRO A 384 2.14 16.55 3.60
C PRO A 384 2.18 17.91 2.91
N ASP A 385 1.39 18.08 1.84
CA ASP A 385 1.31 19.35 1.12
C ASP A 385 0.48 20.38 1.93
N VAL A 386 -0.39 19.91 2.83
CA VAL A 386 -1.24 20.74 3.68
C VAL A 386 -0.56 20.97 5.03
N HIS A 387 -0.36 22.24 5.39
CA HIS A 387 0.21 22.62 6.69
C HIS A 387 -0.90 22.99 7.67
N ILE A 388 -0.97 22.27 8.79
CA ILE A 388 -1.98 22.48 9.84
C ILE A 388 -1.40 23.24 11.04
N LYS A 389 -2.23 24.06 11.69
CA LYS A 389 -1.86 24.86 12.87
C LYS A 389 -2.82 24.73 14.05
N GLY A 390 -3.88 23.92 13.94
CA GLY A 390 -4.86 23.74 14.99
C GLY A 390 -6.00 22.80 14.57
N ILE A 391 -6.74 22.29 15.55
CA ILE A 391 -8.03 21.62 15.39
C ILE A 391 -9.11 22.58 15.89
N ILE A 392 -10.18 22.78 15.11
CA ILE A 392 -11.34 23.59 15.49
C ILE A 392 -12.21 22.75 16.43
N PRO A 393 -12.22 23.00 17.76
CA PRO A 393 -12.86 22.11 18.73
C PRO A 393 -14.37 22.02 18.49
N ASP A 394 -15.05 23.13 18.26
CA ASP A 394 -16.51 23.20 18.11
C ASP A 394 -17.05 22.39 16.92
N LYS A 395 -16.22 22.18 15.88
CA LYS A 395 -16.57 21.39 14.70
C LYS A 395 -16.22 19.90 14.82
N ALA A 396 -15.55 19.50 15.90
CA ALA A 396 -15.21 18.11 16.16
C ALA A 396 -16.47 17.32 16.54
N THR A 397 -16.69 16.18 15.89
CA THR A 397 -17.86 15.32 16.10
C THR A 397 -17.50 13.84 16.02
N LEU A 398 -18.36 12.97 16.55
CA LEU A 398 -18.20 11.50 16.47
C LEU A 398 -19.20 10.90 15.48
N PHE A 399 -18.74 10.02 14.60
CA PHE A 399 -19.63 9.28 13.69
C PHE A 399 -20.52 8.28 14.42
N LYS A 400 -21.65 7.94 13.81
CA LYS A 400 -22.60 6.92 14.29
C LYS A 400 -22.11 5.51 13.87
N SER A 401 -21.07 5.02 14.55
CA SER A 401 -20.51 3.66 14.35
C SER A 401 -20.11 3.05 15.71
N ALA A 402 -19.97 1.72 15.77
CA ALA A 402 -19.56 1.00 16.98
C ALA A 402 -18.23 1.53 17.55
N MET A 403 -17.26 1.81 16.67
CA MET A 403 -15.93 2.34 17.05
C MET A 403 -15.91 3.87 17.19
N MET A 404 -17.03 4.56 16.91
CA MET A 404 -17.20 6.02 17.02
C MET A 404 -15.97 6.84 16.57
N PRO A 405 -15.58 6.77 15.29
CA PRO A 405 -14.44 7.53 14.81
C PRO A 405 -14.69 9.03 14.88
N SER A 406 -13.61 9.81 15.01
CA SER A 406 -13.67 11.25 15.24
C SER A 406 -13.54 12.02 13.92
N ARG A 407 -14.53 12.85 13.59
CA ARG A 407 -14.43 13.85 12.52
C ARG A 407 -13.78 15.11 13.10
N LEU A 408 -12.59 15.45 12.60
CA LEU A 408 -11.80 16.58 13.05
C LEU A 408 -11.64 17.58 11.91
N SER A 409 -11.90 18.86 12.19
CA SER A 409 -11.68 19.96 11.25
C SER A 409 -10.40 20.69 11.65
N PHE A 410 -9.39 20.63 10.78
CA PHE A 410 -8.09 21.26 10.99
C PHE A 410 -8.05 22.63 10.34
N LEU A 411 -7.44 23.60 11.03
CA LEU A 411 -7.15 24.92 10.47
C LEU A 411 -5.79 24.88 9.78
N THR A 412 -5.76 25.24 8.50
CA THR A 412 -4.52 25.30 7.72
C THR A 412 -3.79 26.63 7.90
N THR A 413 -2.54 26.70 7.48
CA THR A 413 -1.79 27.97 7.41
C THR A 413 -2.40 28.97 6.45
N GLU A 414 -3.09 28.49 5.41
CA GLU A 414 -3.80 29.30 4.40
C GLU A 414 -5.14 29.85 4.90
N GLY A 415 -5.57 29.48 6.12
CA GLY A 415 -6.86 29.91 6.68
C GLY A 415 -8.05 29.11 6.18
N THR A 416 -7.81 28.00 5.48
CA THR A 416 -8.83 27.04 5.03
C THR A 416 -9.02 25.92 6.05
N GLU A 417 -10.11 25.16 5.92
CA GLU A 417 -10.39 24.00 6.75
C GLU A 417 -10.05 22.71 6.00
N TYR A 418 -9.28 21.82 6.63
CA TYR A 418 -9.04 20.47 6.15
C TYR A 418 -9.74 19.48 7.08
N VAL A 419 -10.69 18.70 6.56
CA VAL A 419 -11.46 17.74 7.38
C VAL A 419 -10.87 16.35 7.23
N ALA A 420 -10.60 15.70 8.37
CA ALA A 420 -10.14 14.32 8.40
C ALA A 420 -10.91 13.50 9.44
N ILE A 421 -10.96 12.19 9.20
CA ILE A 421 -11.51 11.20 10.12
C ILE A 421 -10.34 10.53 10.82
N PHE A 422 -10.31 10.57 12.15
CA PHE A 422 -9.37 9.81 12.96
C PHE A 422 -10.06 8.56 13.52
N LYS A 423 -9.53 7.39 13.18
CA LYS A 423 -9.99 6.09 13.70
C LYS A 423 -9.02 5.58 14.75
N HIS A 424 -9.56 5.02 15.83
CA HIS A 424 -8.79 4.34 16.89
C HIS A 424 -9.50 3.04 17.27
N GLY A 425 -8.76 1.93 17.24
CA GLY A 425 -9.27 0.57 17.45
C GLY A 425 -9.30 -0.28 16.18
N ASP A 426 -8.99 0.29 15.02
CA ASP A 426 -9.03 -0.37 13.70
C ASP A 426 -7.64 -0.32 13.04
N ASP A 427 -7.28 -1.39 12.32
CA ASP A 427 -6.10 -1.44 11.47
C ASP A 427 -6.45 -0.92 10.06
N LEU A 428 -5.91 0.23 9.69
CA LEU A 428 -6.19 0.88 8.40
C LEU A 428 -5.26 0.46 7.26
N ARG A 429 -4.31 -0.45 7.49
CA ARG A 429 -3.38 -0.90 6.44
C ARG A 429 -4.13 -1.55 5.27
N GLN A 430 -5.23 -2.24 5.56
CA GLN A 430 -6.09 -2.85 4.55
C GLN A 430 -6.76 -1.77 3.68
N ASP A 431 -7.44 -0.79 4.28
CA ASP A 431 -8.02 0.35 3.56
C ASP A 431 -6.97 1.12 2.77
N GLN A 432 -5.78 1.33 3.36
CA GLN A 432 -4.67 2.04 2.72
C GLN A 432 -4.19 1.30 1.46
N LEU A 433 -3.98 -0.02 1.53
CA LEU A 433 -3.58 -0.83 0.38
C LEU A 433 -4.64 -0.77 -0.72
N ILE A 434 -5.92 -0.91 -0.37
CA ILE A 434 -6.99 -0.87 -1.36
C ILE A 434 -7.09 0.49 -2.03
N LEU A 435 -7.04 1.59 -1.28
CA LEU A 435 -7.09 2.93 -1.88
C LEU A 435 -5.84 3.26 -2.68
N GLN A 436 -4.68 2.74 -2.30
CA GLN A 436 -3.48 2.79 -3.14
C GLN A 436 -3.71 2.08 -4.47
N MET A 437 -4.30 0.88 -4.47
CA MET A 437 -4.66 0.17 -5.71
C MET A 437 -5.70 0.92 -6.54
N ILE A 438 -6.70 1.54 -5.91
CA ILE A 438 -7.70 2.38 -6.60
C ILE A 438 -7.01 3.60 -7.24
N THR A 439 -6.09 4.25 -6.52
CA THR A 439 -5.31 5.39 -7.02
C THR A 439 -4.47 4.99 -8.23
N LEU A 440 -3.81 3.82 -8.16
CA LEU A 440 -3.06 3.27 -9.28
C LEU A 440 -3.96 3.00 -10.48
N MET A 441 -5.08 2.30 -10.28
CA MET A 441 -6.04 1.99 -11.34
C MET A 441 -6.58 3.27 -11.99
N ASP A 442 -6.92 4.30 -11.20
CA ASP A 442 -7.33 5.61 -11.73
C ASP A 442 -6.22 6.26 -12.58
N LYS A 443 -4.97 6.23 -12.12
CA LYS A 443 -3.82 6.76 -12.90
C LYS A 443 -3.62 6.01 -14.22
N LEU A 444 -3.70 4.68 -14.20
CA LEU A 444 -3.58 3.83 -15.40
C LEU A 444 -4.70 4.12 -16.41
N LEU A 445 -5.94 4.23 -15.92
CA LEU A 445 -7.08 4.58 -16.78
C LEU A 445 -6.95 5.98 -17.37
N ARG A 446 -6.50 6.97 -16.57
CA ARG A 446 -6.24 8.34 -17.06
C ARG A 446 -5.12 8.40 -18.10
N ARG A 447 -4.07 7.57 -17.99
CA ARG A 447 -3.00 7.45 -19.00
C ARG A 447 -3.55 7.01 -20.36
N GLU A 448 -4.59 6.16 -20.35
CA GLU A 448 -5.33 5.71 -21.54
C GLU A 448 -6.46 6.69 -21.94
N ASN A 449 -6.47 7.92 -21.39
CA ASN A 449 -7.50 8.94 -21.58
C ASN A 449 -8.92 8.55 -21.10
N LEU A 450 -9.02 7.62 -20.16
CA LEU A 450 -10.28 7.22 -19.54
C LEU A 450 -10.42 7.78 -18.12
N ASP A 451 -11.01 8.97 -17.99
CA ASP A 451 -11.35 9.54 -16.68
C ASP A 451 -12.72 9.02 -16.21
N LEU A 452 -12.71 8.04 -15.30
CA LEU A 452 -13.91 7.48 -14.69
C LEU A 452 -14.40 8.27 -13.46
N LYS A 453 -13.83 9.46 -13.18
CA LYS A 453 -14.24 10.31 -12.05
C LYS A 453 -14.18 9.60 -10.69
N LEU A 454 -13.21 8.69 -10.52
CA LEU A 454 -12.98 7.98 -9.26
C LEU A 454 -12.58 8.97 -8.15
N THR A 455 -12.82 8.58 -6.90
CA THR A 455 -12.48 9.40 -5.72
C THR A 455 -11.60 8.58 -4.76
N PRO A 456 -10.33 8.33 -5.11
CA PRO A 456 -9.38 7.72 -4.20
C PRO A 456 -9.01 8.72 -3.10
N TYR A 457 -9.74 8.67 -1.98
CA TYR A 457 -9.47 9.52 -0.83
C TYR A 457 -8.21 9.03 -0.09
N ARG A 458 -7.47 9.95 0.55
CA ARG A 458 -6.23 9.58 1.26
C ARG A 458 -6.53 8.79 2.52
N VAL A 459 -5.70 7.77 2.78
CA VAL A 459 -5.66 7.04 4.06
C VAL A 459 -4.22 6.89 4.50
N LEU A 460 -3.98 7.10 5.79
CA LEU A 460 -2.70 6.86 6.41
C LEU A 460 -2.93 6.13 7.74
N ALA A 461 -2.50 4.87 7.79
CA ALA A 461 -2.27 4.19 9.06
C ALA A 461 -1.07 4.88 9.75
N THR A 462 -1.22 5.19 11.04
CA THR A 462 -0.14 5.76 11.86
C THR A 462 0.39 4.75 12.90
N SER A 463 -0.32 3.63 13.03
CA SER A 463 -0.05 2.44 13.85
C SER A 463 -0.98 1.32 13.35
N THR A 464 -0.82 0.11 13.85
CA THR A 464 -1.73 -1.03 13.64
C THR A 464 -3.11 -0.85 14.29
N LYS A 465 -3.30 0.21 15.10
CA LYS A 465 -4.56 0.47 15.84
C LYS A 465 -5.20 1.82 15.56
N HIS A 466 -4.55 2.69 14.80
CA HIS A 466 -5.09 4.03 14.54
C HIS A 466 -4.52 4.67 13.28
N GLY A 467 -5.29 5.60 12.72
CA GLY A 467 -4.86 6.39 11.58
C GLY A 467 -5.91 7.38 11.12
N PHE A 468 -5.61 8.04 10.00
CA PHE A 468 -6.46 9.04 9.39
C PHE A 468 -7.03 8.59 8.05
N LEU A 469 -8.23 9.09 7.76
CA LEU A 469 -8.84 9.05 6.45
C LEU A 469 -9.24 10.48 6.07
N GLN A 470 -9.09 10.83 4.80
CA GLN A 470 -9.58 12.09 4.27
C GLN A 470 -11.11 12.08 4.30
N PHE A 471 -11.72 13.15 4.81
CA PHE A 471 -13.16 13.30 4.75
C PHE A 471 -13.56 13.94 3.42
N ILE A 472 -14.41 13.25 2.66
CA ILE A 472 -15.03 13.78 1.45
C ILE A 472 -16.48 14.14 1.77
N GLU A 473 -16.88 15.38 1.48
CA GLU A 473 -18.25 15.83 1.69
C GLU A 473 -19.22 15.04 0.80
N SER A 474 -20.01 14.19 1.44
CA SER A 474 -20.85 13.18 0.78
C SER A 474 -21.89 12.62 1.74
N LEU A 475 -22.89 11.93 1.18
CA LEU A 475 -23.94 11.23 1.93
C LEU A 475 -23.98 9.75 1.55
N PRO A 476 -24.23 8.83 2.49
CA PRO A 476 -24.50 7.44 2.16
C PRO A 476 -25.72 7.31 1.25
N VAL A 477 -25.68 6.41 0.27
CA VAL A 477 -26.82 6.16 -0.62
C VAL A 477 -28.06 5.77 0.17
N ALA A 478 -27.92 5.01 1.26
CA ALA A 478 -29.02 4.68 2.17
C ALA A 478 -29.72 5.93 2.74
N GLU A 479 -28.94 6.95 3.13
CA GLU A 479 -29.47 8.21 3.66
C GLU A 479 -30.11 9.06 2.55
N VAL A 480 -29.51 9.09 1.37
CA VAL A 480 -30.07 9.76 0.19
C VAL A 480 -31.45 9.20 -0.16
N LEU A 481 -31.60 7.88 -0.14
CA LEU A 481 -32.88 7.23 -0.42
C LEU A 481 -33.90 7.48 0.69
N ALA A 482 -33.48 7.48 1.96
CA ALA A 482 -34.37 7.75 3.08
C ALA A 482 -34.90 9.21 3.08
N THR A 483 -34.10 10.16 2.60
CA THR A 483 -34.42 11.59 2.62
C THR A 483 -35.10 12.09 1.34
N GLU A 484 -34.63 11.65 0.17
CA GLU A 484 -35.08 12.15 -1.14
C GLU A 484 -35.87 11.10 -1.95
N GLY A 485 -35.96 9.85 -1.48
CA GLY A 485 -36.66 8.73 -2.11
C GLY A 485 -35.92 8.10 -3.30
N SER A 486 -35.11 8.86 -4.03
CA SER A 486 -34.28 8.36 -5.14
C SER A 486 -33.01 9.18 -5.34
N ILE A 487 -31.99 8.56 -5.93
CA ILE A 487 -30.74 9.24 -6.33
C ILE A 487 -31.01 10.37 -7.33
N GLN A 488 -31.95 10.18 -8.27
CA GLN A 488 -32.30 11.21 -9.25
C GLN A 488 -32.93 12.45 -8.59
N ASN A 489 -33.79 12.26 -7.59
CA ASN A 489 -34.38 13.39 -6.85
C ASN A 489 -33.29 14.18 -6.12
N PHE A 490 -32.35 13.48 -5.50
CA PHE A 490 -31.20 14.12 -4.84
C PHE A 490 -30.38 14.96 -5.82
N PHE A 491 -30.05 14.44 -7.01
CA PHE A 491 -29.35 15.22 -8.01
C PHE A 491 -30.16 16.39 -8.56
N ARG A 492 -31.46 16.19 -8.83
CA ARG A 492 -32.35 17.25 -9.32
C ARG A 492 -32.48 18.39 -8.31
N LYS A 493 -32.45 18.08 -7.01
CA LYS A 493 -32.50 19.08 -5.94
C LYS A 493 -31.26 19.97 -5.90
N HIS A 494 -30.07 19.41 -6.15
CA HIS A 494 -28.81 20.14 -6.06
C HIS A 494 -28.36 20.76 -7.39
N HIS A 495 -28.67 20.11 -8.51
CA HIS A 495 -28.25 20.49 -9.86
C HIS A 495 -29.40 20.32 -10.89
N PRO A 496 -30.49 21.10 -10.78
CA PRO A 496 -31.60 21.05 -11.72
C PRO A 496 -31.18 21.57 -13.10
N SER A 497 -31.72 20.95 -14.16
CA SER A 497 -31.55 21.44 -15.54
C SER A 497 -32.78 21.09 -16.37
N GLU A 498 -33.36 22.09 -17.05
CA GLU A 498 -34.56 21.90 -17.89
C GLU A 498 -34.25 21.12 -19.18
N THR A 499 -33.04 21.28 -19.72
CA THR A 499 -32.59 20.62 -20.94
C THR A 499 -31.83 19.32 -20.67
N GLY A 500 -31.51 19.06 -19.39
CA GLY A 500 -30.72 17.93 -18.96
C GLY A 500 -31.54 16.64 -18.76
N PRO A 501 -30.90 15.46 -18.86
CA PRO A 501 -31.58 14.19 -18.69
C PRO A 501 -32.21 14.09 -17.29
N TYR A 502 -33.46 13.62 -17.23
CA TYR A 502 -34.23 13.46 -15.99
C TYR A 502 -34.41 14.76 -15.18
N GLY A 503 -34.23 15.93 -15.81
CA GLY A 503 -34.26 17.24 -15.14
C GLY A 503 -32.97 17.57 -14.37
N ILE A 504 -31.86 16.88 -14.65
CA ILE A 504 -30.58 16.96 -13.95
C ILE A 504 -29.51 17.47 -14.92
N ALA A 505 -28.58 18.30 -14.43
CA ALA A 505 -27.43 18.72 -15.24
C ALA A 505 -26.66 17.51 -15.82
N SER A 506 -26.42 17.52 -17.13
CA SER A 506 -25.81 16.40 -17.87
C SER A 506 -24.45 15.99 -17.31
N GLU A 507 -23.64 16.95 -16.84
CA GLU A 507 -22.33 16.72 -16.23
C GLU A 507 -22.38 15.86 -14.96
N VAL A 508 -23.45 16.02 -14.16
CA VAL A 508 -23.66 15.24 -12.92
C VAL A 508 -24.01 13.80 -13.27
N MET A 509 -24.89 13.59 -14.27
CA MET A 509 -25.25 12.25 -14.73
C MET A 509 -24.08 11.53 -15.41
N ASP A 510 -23.28 12.23 -16.22
CA ASP A 510 -22.05 11.67 -16.81
C ASP A 510 -21.03 11.28 -15.71
N THR A 511 -20.82 12.15 -14.73
CA THR A 511 -19.95 11.86 -13.57
C THR A 511 -20.44 10.65 -12.78
N TYR A 512 -21.74 10.53 -12.57
CA TYR A 512 -22.36 9.40 -11.89
C TYR A 512 -22.17 8.09 -12.64
N VAL A 513 -22.46 8.08 -13.95
CA VAL A 513 -22.28 6.91 -14.82
C VAL A 513 -20.82 6.45 -14.83
N ARG A 514 -19.88 7.38 -15.00
CA ARG A 514 -18.43 7.12 -15.03
C ARG A 514 -17.93 6.53 -13.71
N SER A 515 -18.26 7.19 -12.59
CA SER A 515 -17.80 6.75 -11.26
C SER A 515 -18.40 5.40 -10.89
N CYS A 516 -19.68 5.18 -11.21
CA CYS A 516 -20.32 3.87 -11.05
C CYS A 516 -19.61 2.78 -11.85
N ALA A 517 -19.31 3.02 -13.14
CA ALA A 517 -18.62 2.04 -13.98
C ALA A 517 -17.23 1.69 -13.43
N GLY A 518 -16.45 2.70 -13.05
CA GLY A 518 -15.11 2.51 -12.49
C GLY A 518 -15.14 1.70 -11.19
N TYR A 519 -15.96 2.08 -10.21
CA TYR A 519 -16.04 1.34 -8.95
C TYR A 519 -16.62 -0.07 -9.11
N CYS A 520 -17.55 -0.32 -10.04
CA CYS A 520 -18.04 -1.67 -10.27
C CYS A 520 -16.94 -2.60 -10.82
N VAL A 521 -16.09 -2.13 -11.75
CA VAL A 521 -14.96 -2.92 -12.27
C VAL A 521 -13.88 -3.11 -11.21
N ILE A 522 -13.49 -2.03 -10.52
CA ILE A 522 -12.43 -2.05 -9.51
C ILE A 522 -12.81 -2.97 -8.33
N THR A 523 -14.03 -2.86 -7.81
CA THR A 523 -14.46 -3.71 -6.70
C THR A 523 -14.61 -5.18 -7.10
N TYR A 524 -14.94 -5.46 -8.36
CA TYR A 524 -14.91 -6.81 -8.89
C TYR A 524 -13.48 -7.38 -8.91
N LEU A 525 -12.52 -6.63 -9.46
CA LEU A 525 -11.11 -7.03 -9.55
C LEU A 525 -10.48 -7.27 -8.19
N LEU A 526 -10.74 -6.36 -7.24
CA LEU A 526 -10.23 -6.44 -5.87
C LEU A 526 -11.04 -7.39 -4.97
N GLY A 527 -12.19 -7.89 -5.46
CA GLY A 527 -13.08 -8.77 -4.73
C GLY A 527 -13.61 -8.15 -3.43
N VAL A 528 -13.98 -6.88 -3.46
CA VAL A 528 -14.46 -6.15 -2.27
C VAL A 528 -15.84 -6.65 -1.84
N GLY A 529 -15.93 -7.11 -0.60
CA GLY A 529 -17.15 -7.63 0.04
C GLY A 529 -17.97 -6.57 0.76
N ASP A 530 -19.10 -7.00 1.34
CA ASP A 530 -19.95 -6.19 2.22
C ASP A 530 -20.37 -4.83 1.61
N ARG A 531 -20.69 -4.82 0.32
CA ARG A 531 -21.19 -3.62 -0.37
C ARG A 531 -22.69 -3.49 -0.15
N HIS A 532 -23.08 -2.72 0.86
CA HIS A 532 -24.45 -2.26 1.10
C HIS A 532 -24.54 -0.74 0.94
N LEU A 533 -25.77 -0.20 0.93
CA LEU A 533 -26.04 1.20 0.59
C LEU A 533 -25.44 2.22 1.58
N ASP A 534 -25.04 1.81 2.78
CA ASP A 534 -24.31 2.70 3.72
C ASP A 534 -22.81 2.80 3.40
N ASN A 535 -22.24 1.80 2.72
CA ASN A 535 -20.84 1.76 2.30
C ASN A 535 -20.61 2.41 0.92
N LEU A 536 -21.68 2.89 0.30
CA LEU A 536 -21.67 3.64 -0.96
C LEU A 536 -21.97 5.09 -0.64
N LEU A 537 -21.02 5.98 -0.89
CA LEU A 537 -21.18 7.41 -0.68
C LEU A 537 -21.41 8.12 -2.01
N LEU A 538 -22.24 9.16 -1.94
CA LEU A 538 -22.65 9.97 -3.08
C LEU A 538 -22.36 11.44 -2.78
N THR A 539 -21.69 12.11 -3.71
CA THR A 539 -21.50 13.58 -3.66
C THR A 539 -22.62 14.28 -4.41
N THR A 540 -22.86 15.56 -4.10
CA THR A 540 -23.79 16.41 -4.86
C THR A 540 -23.38 16.54 -6.33
N SER A 541 -22.08 16.51 -6.63
CA SER A 541 -21.52 16.55 -7.99
C SER A 541 -21.70 15.27 -8.82
N GLY A 542 -22.31 14.23 -8.27
CA GLY A 542 -22.57 12.97 -8.98
C GLY A 542 -21.53 11.88 -8.78
N LYS A 543 -20.39 12.15 -8.12
CA LYS A 543 -19.40 11.09 -7.84
C LYS A 543 -19.95 10.07 -6.84
N LEU A 544 -19.98 8.82 -7.27
CA LEU A 544 -20.23 7.65 -6.42
C LEU A 544 -18.88 7.04 -6.04
N PHE A 545 -18.68 6.73 -4.76
CA PHE A 545 -17.48 6.03 -4.31
C PHE A 545 -17.75 5.12 -3.13
N HIS A 546 -16.86 4.15 -2.93
CA HIS A 546 -17.00 3.12 -1.93
C HIS A 546 -16.11 3.44 -0.72
N ILE A 547 -16.61 3.18 0.48
CA ILE A 547 -15.86 3.29 1.74
C ILE A 547 -15.85 1.96 2.48
N ASP A 548 -15.03 1.87 3.52
CA ASP A 548 -14.90 0.70 4.40
C ASP A 548 -14.45 -0.55 3.63
N PHE A 549 -13.16 -0.85 3.62
CA PHE A 549 -12.64 -2.01 2.88
C PHE A 549 -12.35 -3.20 3.79
N GLY A 550 -13.13 -3.39 4.86
CA GLY A 550 -12.93 -4.48 5.84
C GLY A 550 -13.03 -5.91 5.29
N TYR A 551 -13.61 -6.10 4.09
CA TYR A 551 -13.70 -7.40 3.41
C TYR A 551 -13.16 -7.28 1.98
N ILE A 552 -12.07 -7.97 1.67
CA ILE A 552 -11.43 -7.96 0.35
C ILE A 552 -11.14 -9.37 -0.18
N LEU A 553 -10.69 -9.47 -1.43
CA LEU A 553 -10.23 -10.73 -2.05
C LEU A 553 -11.29 -11.85 -1.95
N GLY A 554 -12.54 -11.49 -2.21
CA GLY A 554 -13.69 -12.40 -2.28
C GLY A 554 -14.29 -12.77 -0.93
N ARG A 555 -13.80 -12.21 0.19
CA ARG A 555 -14.48 -12.36 1.48
C ARG A 555 -15.75 -11.53 1.50
N ASP A 556 -16.78 -12.08 2.12
CA ASP A 556 -18.04 -11.39 2.31
C ASP A 556 -18.74 -12.00 3.54
N PRO A 557 -19.39 -11.20 4.41
CA PRO A 557 -20.21 -11.73 5.49
C PRO A 557 -21.43 -12.50 4.96
N LYS A 558 -21.86 -12.25 3.72
CA LYS A 558 -22.98 -12.96 3.08
C LYS A 558 -22.48 -14.24 2.39
N PRO A 559 -23.21 -15.37 2.51
CA PRO A 559 -22.74 -16.67 2.03
C PRO A 559 -22.64 -16.79 0.50
N LEU A 560 -23.44 -16.01 -0.25
CA LEU A 560 -23.45 -16.01 -1.72
C LEU A 560 -23.50 -14.56 -2.23
N PRO A 561 -22.37 -13.85 -2.20
CA PRO A 561 -22.33 -12.49 -2.72
C PRO A 561 -22.51 -12.50 -4.24
N PRO A 562 -23.25 -11.51 -4.80
CA PRO A 562 -23.27 -11.33 -6.24
C PRO A 562 -21.85 -11.02 -6.72
N PRO A 563 -21.47 -11.51 -7.92
CA PRO A 563 -20.10 -11.43 -8.36
C PRO A 563 -19.68 -10.00 -8.72
N MET A 564 -20.61 -9.17 -9.21
CA MET A 564 -20.44 -7.73 -9.38
C MET A 564 -21.39 -6.97 -8.44
N LYS A 565 -20.88 -5.91 -7.82
CA LYS A 565 -21.58 -5.14 -6.80
C LYS A 565 -22.32 -3.98 -7.46
N LEU A 566 -23.52 -4.25 -7.97
CA LEU A 566 -24.41 -3.27 -8.60
C LEU A 566 -25.80 -3.34 -7.94
N SER A 567 -26.26 -2.25 -7.33
CA SER A 567 -27.56 -2.20 -6.67
C SER A 567 -28.68 -1.80 -7.64
N LYS A 568 -29.92 -2.11 -7.26
CA LYS A 568 -31.13 -1.71 -7.98
C LYS A 568 -31.20 -0.20 -8.16
N GLU A 569 -30.98 0.52 -7.07
CA GLU A 569 -31.11 1.96 -6.96
C GLU A 569 -30.07 2.65 -7.83
N MET A 570 -28.90 2.01 -8.03
CA MET A 570 -27.88 2.50 -8.95
C MET A 570 -28.32 2.40 -10.42
N VAL A 571 -28.97 1.28 -10.80
CA VAL A 571 -29.48 1.08 -12.16
C VAL A 571 -30.68 2.00 -12.43
N GLU A 572 -31.58 2.16 -11.46
CA GLU A 572 -32.71 3.08 -11.55
C GLU A 572 -32.26 4.53 -11.67
N ALA A 573 -31.16 4.92 -10.99
CA ALA A 573 -30.58 6.25 -11.12
C ALA A 573 -30.16 6.58 -12.55
N MET A 574 -29.69 5.58 -13.31
CA MET A 574 -29.35 5.72 -14.73
C MET A 574 -30.59 5.72 -15.64
N GLY A 575 -31.81 5.58 -15.11
CA GLY A 575 -33.04 5.48 -15.91
C GLY A 575 -33.39 4.05 -16.34
N GLY A 576 -32.78 3.03 -15.73
CA GLY A 576 -33.08 1.62 -15.99
C GLY A 576 -32.26 0.99 -17.11
N VAL A 577 -32.43 -0.32 -17.30
CA VAL A 577 -31.61 -1.16 -18.21
C VAL A 577 -31.74 -0.81 -19.69
N THR A 578 -32.83 -0.13 -20.07
CA THR A 578 -33.10 0.30 -21.44
C THR A 578 -32.62 1.72 -21.73
N SER A 579 -32.06 2.43 -20.75
CA SER A 579 -31.64 3.81 -20.92
C SER A 579 -30.30 3.93 -21.67
N GLU A 580 -30.09 5.07 -22.33
CA GLU A 580 -28.81 5.41 -22.95
C GLU A 580 -27.67 5.48 -21.93
N HIS A 581 -27.92 6.06 -20.75
CA HIS A 581 -26.95 6.17 -19.66
C HIS A 581 -26.51 4.79 -19.15
N TYR A 582 -27.41 3.80 -19.14
CA TYR A 582 -27.07 2.44 -18.76
C TYR A 582 -26.22 1.74 -19.84
N GLN A 583 -26.48 1.99 -21.13
CA GLN A 583 -25.62 1.47 -22.20
C GLN A 583 -24.23 2.11 -22.16
N GLU A 584 -24.12 3.40 -21.86
CA GLU A 584 -22.83 4.07 -21.67
C GLU A 584 -22.11 3.51 -20.45
N PHE A 585 -22.80 3.29 -19.32
CA PHE A 585 -22.25 2.61 -18.14
C PHE A 585 -21.62 1.25 -18.51
N ARG A 586 -22.35 0.42 -19.28
CA ARG A 586 -21.86 -0.89 -19.74
C ARG A 586 -20.59 -0.75 -20.57
N LYS A 587 -20.59 0.16 -21.55
CA LYS A 587 -19.43 0.45 -22.40
C LYS A 587 -18.21 0.90 -21.59
N GLN A 588 -18.42 1.79 -20.62
CA GLN A 588 -17.37 2.24 -19.69
C GLN A 588 -16.81 1.07 -18.87
N CYS A 589 -17.65 0.15 -18.40
CA CYS A 589 -17.19 -1.06 -17.68
C CYS A 589 -16.29 -1.94 -18.53
N TYR A 590 -16.67 -2.22 -19.78
CA TYR A 590 -15.89 -3.07 -20.69
C TYR A 590 -14.54 -2.44 -21.02
N THR A 591 -14.57 -1.15 -21.35
CA THR A 591 -13.38 -0.37 -21.71
C THR A 591 -12.40 -0.32 -20.53
N ALA A 592 -12.90 0.00 -19.33
CA ALA A 592 -12.09 0.03 -18.11
C ALA A 592 -11.48 -1.34 -17.79
N PHE A 593 -12.25 -2.42 -17.92
CA PHE A 593 -11.76 -3.77 -17.69
C PHE A 593 -10.62 -4.15 -18.64
N LEU A 594 -10.74 -3.84 -19.93
CA LEU A 594 -9.68 -4.10 -20.92
C LEU A 594 -8.41 -3.31 -20.63
N HIS A 595 -8.51 -2.01 -20.33
CA HIS A 595 -7.32 -1.21 -20.00
C HIS A 595 -6.63 -1.72 -18.73
N LEU A 596 -7.37 -2.04 -17.68
CA LEU A 596 -6.79 -2.59 -16.45
C LEU A 596 -6.15 -3.97 -16.68
N ARG A 597 -6.71 -4.81 -17.56
CA ARG A 597 -6.11 -6.10 -17.95
C ARG A 597 -4.75 -5.95 -18.60
N ARG A 598 -4.53 -4.92 -19.42
CA ARG A 598 -3.23 -4.65 -20.06
C ARG A 598 -2.13 -4.34 -19.04
N HIS A 599 -2.50 -3.78 -17.89
CA HIS A 599 -1.59 -3.47 -16.79
C HIS A 599 -1.65 -4.48 -15.64
N ALA A 600 -2.11 -5.71 -15.92
CA ALA A 600 -2.25 -6.77 -14.92
C ALA A 600 -0.95 -7.03 -14.14
N ASN A 601 0.18 -7.09 -14.83
CA ASN A 601 1.46 -7.43 -14.20
C ASN A 601 1.87 -6.45 -13.11
N LEU A 602 1.71 -5.14 -13.32
CA LEU A 602 2.00 -4.16 -12.28
C LEU A 602 1.13 -4.41 -11.04
N MET A 603 -0.17 -4.60 -11.22
CA MET A 603 -1.08 -4.86 -10.09
C MET A 603 -0.72 -6.16 -9.37
N LEU A 604 -0.42 -7.22 -10.10
CA LEU A 604 -0.03 -8.52 -9.53
C LEU A 604 1.32 -8.44 -8.80
N ASN A 605 2.29 -7.70 -9.33
CA ASN A 605 3.58 -7.47 -8.69
C ASN A 605 3.42 -6.71 -7.37
N LEU A 606 2.57 -5.67 -7.35
CA LEU A 606 2.29 -4.93 -6.11
C LEU A 606 1.59 -5.79 -5.06
N PHE A 607 0.63 -6.63 -5.45
CA PHE A 607 0.04 -7.60 -4.53
C PHE A 607 1.05 -8.66 -4.06
N SER A 608 1.95 -9.11 -4.93
CA SER A 608 2.99 -10.07 -4.58
C SER A 608 3.97 -9.52 -3.54
N LEU A 609 4.24 -8.21 -3.56
CA LEU A 609 5.09 -7.54 -2.56
C LEU A 609 4.37 -7.31 -1.22
N MET A 610 3.05 -7.51 -1.16
CA MET A 610 2.24 -7.36 0.06
C MET A 610 1.92 -8.70 0.73
N VAL A 611 2.38 -9.83 0.19
CA VAL A 611 2.05 -11.17 0.71
C VAL A 611 2.53 -11.36 2.16
N ASP A 612 3.71 -10.84 2.48
CA ASP A 612 4.30 -10.89 3.83
C ASP A 612 4.00 -9.62 4.66
N ALA A 613 3.12 -8.75 4.16
CA ALA A 613 2.55 -7.68 4.97
C ALA A 613 1.49 -8.31 5.87
N SER A 614 1.55 -8.08 7.19
CA SER A 614 0.57 -8.60 8.15
C SER A 614 -0.80 -7.90 8.05
N VAL A 615 -1.25 -7.59 6.83
CA VAL A 615 -2.55 -7.01 6.52
C VAL A 615 -3.62 -8.07 6.80
N PRO A 616 -4.68 -7.77 7.59
CA PRO A 616 -5.59 -8.77 8.13
C PRO A 616 -6.13 -9.78 7.10
N ASP A 617 -6.70 -9.29 5.99
CA ASP A 617 -7.31 -10.20 5.04
C ASP A 617 -6.30 -11.00 4.20
N ILE A 618 -5.14 -10.39 3.89
CA ILE A 618 -4.06 -11.02 3.13
C ILE A 618 -3.38 -12.10 3.98
N ALA A 619 -3.07 -11.80 5.24
CA ALA A 619 -2.40 -12.69 6.18
C ALA A 619 -3.14 -14.02 6.42
N LEU A 620 -4.46 -14.04 6.19
CA LEU A 620 -5.27 -15.25 6.31
C LEU A 620 -5.10 -16.23 5.13
N GLU A 621 -4.83 -15.76 3.91
CA GLU A 621 -4.56 -16.62 2.73
C GLU A 621 -3.50 -16.00 1.80
N PRO A 622 -2.25 -15.83 2.26
CA PRO A 622 -1.20 -15.09 1.54
C PRO A 622 -0.91 -15.68 0.16
N ASP A 623 -0.77 -17.00 0.07
CA ASP A 623 -0.46 -17.73 -1.16
C ASP A 623 -1.55 -17.63 -2.24
N LYS A 624 -2.78 -17.26 -1.84
CA LYS A 624 -3.92 -17.15 -2.76
C LYS A 624 -4.29 -15.71 -3.09
N ALA A 625 -3.77 -14.72 -2.36
CA ALA A 625 -4.16 -13.32 -2.52
C ALA A 625 -3.93 -12.84 -3.96
N VAL A 626 -2.72 -13.04 -4.50
CA VAL A 626 -2.36 -12.66 -5.87
C VAL A 626 -3.18 -13.45 -6.89
N LYS A 627 -3.34 -14.76 -6.66
CA LYS A 627 -4.10 -15.65 -7.55
C LYS A 627 -5.57 -15.23 -7.66
N LYS A 628 -6.20 -14.82 -6.56
CA LYS A 628 -7.60 -14.34 -6.57
C LYS A 628 -7.78 -13.10 -7.46
N VAL A 629 -6.84 -12.16 -7.42
CA VAL A 629 -6.88 -10.98 -8.30
C VAL A 629 -6.62 -11.38 -9.76
N GLN A 630 -5.66 -12.27 -10.00
CA GLN A 630 -5.36 -12.81 -11.31
C GLN A 630 -6.56 -13.53 -11.95
N ASP A 631 -7.27 -14.37 -11.18
CA ASP A 631 -8.45 -15.09 -11.64
C ASP A 631 -9.59 -14.13 -12.04
N LYS A 632 -9.66 -12.95 -11.40
CA LYS A 632 -10.63 -11.90 -11.75
C LYS A 632 -10.24 -11.13 -13.02
N LEU A 633 -8.94 -11.01 -13.30
CA LEU A 633 -8.45 -10.36 -14.53
C LEU A 633 -8.73 -11.20 -15.77
N ARG A 634 -8.91 -12.52 -15.64
CA ARG A 634 -9.23 -13.45 -16.74
C ARG A 634 -8.24 -13.39 -17.91
N LEU A 635 -6.94 -13.38 -17.58
CA LEU A 635 -5.86 -13.31 -18.57
C LEU A 635 -5.81 -14.52 -19.52
N ASP A 636 -6.59 -15.57 -19.22
CA ASP A 636 -6.84 -16.73 -20.08
C ASP A 636 -7.68 -16.41 -21.33
N LEU A 637 -8.44 -15.31 -21.32
CA LEU A 637 -9.34 -14.92 -22.40
C LEU A 637 -8.71 -13.89 -23.33
N GLY A 638 -9.05 -13.91 -24.62
CA GLY A 638 -8.78 -12.80 -25.54
C GLY A 638 -9.63 -11.55 -25.22
N ASP A 639 -9.31 -10.39 -25.81
CA ASP A 639 -10.02 -9.13 -25.55
C ASP A 639 -11.53 -9.23 -25.87
N GLU A 640 -11.91 -9.86 -26.99
CA GLU A 640 -13.33 -10.02 -27.35
C GLU A 640 -14.09 -10.93 -26.37
N GLU A 641 -13.48 -12.05 -25.99
CA GLU A 641 -14.04 -13.00 -25.02
C GLU A 641 -14.15 -12.37 -23.62
N ALA A 642 -13.19 -11.52 -23.25
CA ALA A 642 -13.18 -10.79 -21.99
C ALA A 642 -14.33 -9.77 -21.92
N VAL A 643 -14.66 -9.10 -23.03
CA VAL A 643 -15.83 -8.22 -23.11
C VAL A 643 -17.12 -9.02 -22.94
N HIS A 644 -17.27 -10.15 -23.64
CA HIS A 644 -18.43 -11.02 -23.47
C HIS A 644 -18.57 -11.57 -22.05
N PHE A 645 -17.46 -11.91 -21.41
CA PHE A 645 -17.44 -12.29 -20.00
C PHE A 645 -17.95 -11.17 -19.09
N MET A 646 -17.48 -9.93 -19.29
CA MET A 646 -17.93 -8.78 -18.50
C MET A 646 -19.41 -8.42 -18.77
N GLN A 647 -19.88 -8.58 -20.01
CA GLN A 647 -21.30 -8.46 -20.37
C GLN A 647 -22.16 -9.43 -19.57
N ASN A 648 -21.83 -10.72 -19.61
CA ASN A 648 -22.54 -11.75 -18.87
C ASN A 648 -22.53 -11.49 -17.36
N LEU A 649 -21.42 -10.99 -16.81
CA LEU A 649 -21.29 -10.66 -15.41
C LEU A 649 -22.26 -9.54 -14.97
N LEU A 650 -22.37 -8.49 -15.80
CA LEU A 650 -23.32 -7.39 -15.58
C LEU A 650 -24.76 -7.89 -15.68
N ASP A 651 -25.08 -8.66 -16.72
CA ASP A 651 -26.43 -9.14 -16.98
C ASP A 651 -26.92 -10.08 -15.87
N LEU A 652 -26.06 -10.96 -15.34
CA LEU A 652 -26.35 -11.80 -14.17
C LEU A 652 -26.63 -10.96 -12.92
N SER A 653 -25.83 -9.91 -12.70
CA SER A 653 -25.96 -9.06 -11.52
C SER A 653 -27.27 -8.26 -11.56
N VAL A 654 -27.64 -7.76 -12.73
CA VAL A 654 -28.90 -7.03 -12.95
C VAL A 654 -30.09 -7.97 -12.88
N THR A 655 -30.00 -9.18 -13.45
CA THR A 655 -31.09 -10.16 -13.39
C THR A 655 -31.35 -10.61 -11.95
N ALA A 656 -30.30 -10.83 -11.15
CA ALA A 656 -30.45 -11.12 -9.72
C ALA A 656 -31.16 -9.99 -8.97
N VAL A 657 -30.83 -8.73 -9.31
CA VAL A 657 -31.50 -7.54 -8.78
C VAL A 657 -32.98 -7.50 -9.22
N MET A 658 -33.26 -7.77 -10.49
CA MET A 658 -34.62 -7.78 -11.05
C MET A 658 -35.47 -8.93 -10.49
N ALA A 659 -34.89 -10.10 -10.26
CA ALA A 659 -35.56 -11.24 -9.64
C ALA A 659 -36.01 -10.90 -8.21
N ALA A 660 -35.14 -10.25 -7.43
CA ALA A 660 -35.52 -9.74 -6.09
C ALA A 660 -36.66 -8.71 -6.18
N LEU A 661 -36.68 -7.88 -7.22
CA LEU A 661 -37.72 -6.90 -7.52
C LEU A 661 -39.07 -7.56 -7.84
N VAL A 662 -39.06 -8.57 -8.71
CA VAL A 662 -40.25 -9.36 -9.07
C VAL A 662 -40.78 -10.11 -7.85
N GLU A 663 -39.90 -10.64 -7.00
CA GLU A 663 -40.30 -11.31 -5.77
C GLU A 663 -40.93 -10.35 -4.74
N GLN A 664 -40.38 -9.14 -4.60
CA GLN A 664 -40.96 -8.07 -3.76
C GLN A 664 -42.33 -7.62 -4.28
N LEU A 665 -42.46 -7.42 -5.60
CA LEU A 665 -43.75 -7.10 -6.24
C LEU A 665 -44.76 -8.25 -6.08
N HIS A 666 -44.31 -9.50 -6.15
CA HIS A 666 -45.17 -10.66 -5.94
C HIS A 666 -45.64 -10.75 -4.48
N LYS A 667 -44.77 -10.49 -3.50
CA LYS A 667 -45.13 -10.41 -2.07
C LYS A 667 -46.11 -9.27 -1.80
N PHE A 668 -45.91 -8.10 -2.42
CA PHE A 668 -46.84 -6.98 -2.33
C PHE A 668 -48.19 -7.34 -2.96
N ALA A 669 -48.21 -7.89 -4.18
CA ALA A 669 -49.43 -8.33 -4.84
C ALA A 669 -50.17 -9.43 -4.06
N GLN A 670 -49.46 -10.31 -3.35
CA GLN A 670 -50.06 -11.30 -2.44
C GLN A 670 -50.63 -10.66 -1.16
N TYR A 671 -50.00 -9.59 -0.64
CA TYR A 671 -50.49 -8.83 0.51
C TYR A 671 -51.82 -8.12 0.20
N TRP A 672 -51.98 -7.56 -1.00
CA TRP A 672 -53.22 -6.92 -1.45
C TRP A 672 -54.31 -7.90 -1.95
N ARG A 673 -53.97 -9.19 -2.07
CA ARG A 673 -54.94 -10.27 -2.35
C ARG A 673 -55.52 -10.90 -1.08
N LYS A 674 -55.05 -10.50 0.10
CA LYS A 674 -55.73 -10.72 1.38
C LYS A 674 -56.42 -9.44 1.81
#